data_AF-A0A9E5XQ36-F1
#
_entry.id   AF-A0A9E5XQ36-F1
#
_cell.length_a   1.000
_cell.length_b   1.000
_cell.length_c   1.000
_cell.angle_alpha   90.00
_cell.angle_beta   90.00
_cell.angle_gamma   90.00
#
_symmetry.space_group_name_H-M   'P 1'
#
loop_
_entity.id
_entity.type
_entity.pdbx_description
1 polymer ?
#
loop_
_entity_poly.entity_id
_entity_poly.type
_entity_poly.pdbx_seq_one_letter_code
_entity_poly.pdbx_strand_id
1 'polypeptide(L)'
;MRVMTRFVRRVFLVALGGLGLYVAHIDRLFWVRPWLPTWWARVAALLGMYALSAWLVYADTKPRAAQLRQRIPWALRLAFVLVLTAGFGWLFFASFYGFKLYRLAWLAWTLVNLVWWAAWLLSPSQPVRFVTLLLALTLVLGWFYSLGRLFVWVSSYPFPYSWSEANRLWDYSTIFARERYLYPKDKPIPVFNDPGRTLLFGLIYVWPYANLWLVRFWREGLYVFPNIALALLVFGWPKRPSSRGMWALLGLWGFLYLAQGPIYPPLVLAALLVWWGAYHPNPWVRVLALLAAGYGVRITRFTWAFAPFLWALLLVSSWETTPPWRKAFWQRHGPMLAAALVGSLGLAAWVPGDRLVRWLSQLDGSAGVVFLRSHEKFGQLTPQALWHTLTYQRFLWYRLWPNPSFRWGLLLALALGTMGLIGLLVLTYRRGWWHWTPWGRRYLGLVMAAFFIVGTFVSTKIGGGDNLHNYDMLLVGLLFTAGAAWQAGLGQRFRVDAAGLRPWLVIAVLGPVLVLSAYSTYQPIPRVPAPRQREILAHLRDLIQRTQAEGQGEILFMDFRHFLTFHLVPQVPLVPEYEKKFLIDRAFSQHWPTFEPYYRDLAQQRFALIITEPLKDRLKDPREANFAEENNAWVQWVVRPTLCYYKPIETWREVGLQVLAPREDVDRERCARLVEALR
;
A
#
# COMPACT_ATOMS: atom_id res chain seq x y z
N MET A 1 -28.78 31.47 -11.36
CA MET A 1 -29.35 30.58 -12.39
C MET A 1 -28.46 30.44 -13.64
N ARG A 2 -28.23 31.47 -14.46
CA ARG A 2 -27.47 31.38 -15.73
C ARG A 2 -26.06 30.75 -15.61
N VAL A 3 -25.34 31.04 -14.54
CA VAL A 3 -24.00 30.45 -14.25
C VAL A 3 -24.09 28.94 -13.96
N MET A 4 -25.16 28.50 -13.31
CA MET A 4 -25.40 27.09 -12.99
C MET A 4 -25.80 26.30 -14.23
N THR A 5 -26.66 26.87 -15.08
CA THR A 5 -27.00 26.29 -16.38
C THR A 5 -25.75 26.13 -17.25
N ARG A 6 -24.84 27.13 -17.25
CA ARG A 6 -23.54 27.04 -17.93
C ARG A 6 -22.61 26.01 -17.29
N PHE A 7 -22.57 25.90 -15.96
CA PHE A 7 -21.73 24.92 -15.27
C PHE A 7 -22.21 23.48 -15.52
N VAL A 8 -23.50 23.21 -15.34
CA VAL A 8 -24.12 21.90 -15.64
C VAL A 8 -23.90 21.53 -17.10
N ARG A 9 -24.09 22.47 -18.03
CA ARG A 9 -23.84 22.24 -19.47
C ARG A 9 -22.36 21.97 -19.77
N ARG A 10 -21.42 22.61 -19.06
CA ARG A 10 -19.98 22.34 -19.20
C ARG A 10 -19.56 21.00 -18.59
N VAL A 11 -20.08 20.64 -17.42
CA VAL A 11 -19.86 19.31 -16.81
C VAL A 11 -20.43 18.21 -17.71
N PHE A 12 -21.61 18.45 -18.29
CA PHE A 12 -22.25 17.57 -19.26
C PHE A 12 -21.39 17.38 -20.52
N LEU A 13 -20.87 18.47 -21.09
CA LEU A 13 -19.98 18.41 -22.26
C LEU A 13 -18.65 17.71 -21.96
N VAL A 14 -18.08 17.91 -20.76
CA VAL A 14 -16.86 17.20 -20.32
C VAL A 14 -17.13 15.72 -20.10
N ALA A 15 -18.28 15.35 -19.54
CA ALA A 15 -18.70 13.96 -19.38
C ALA A 15 -18.95 13.28 -20.73
N LEU A 16 -19.57 13.96 -21.70
CA LEU A 16 -19.74 13.51 -23.09
C LEU A 16 -18.41 13.38 -23.83
N GLY A 17 -17.49 14.32 -23.65
CA GLY A 17 -16.13 14.25 -24.22
C GLY A 17 -15.33 13.08 -23.65
N GLY A 18 -15.45 12.84 -22.34
CA GLY A 18 -14.88 11.66 -21.68
C GLY A 18 -15.48 10.34 -22.18
N LEU A 19 -16.78 10.33 -22.48
CA LEU A 19 -17.48 9.20 -23.10
C LEU A 19 -16.99 8.96 -24.55
N GLY A 20 -16.80 10.00 -25.34
CA GLY A 20 -16.27 9.91 -26.71
C GLY A 20 -14.83 9.39 -26.76
N LEU A 21 -13.97 9.88 -25.86
CA LEU A 21 -12.59 9.37 -25.72
C LEU A 21 -12.55 7.93 -25.21
N TYR A 22 -13.50 7.53 -24.37
CA TYR A 22 -13.66 6.16 -23.89
C TYR A 22 -14.12 5.19 -24.98
N VAL A 23 -15.10 5.59 -25.81
CA VAL A 23 -15.53 4.82 -26.99
C VAL A 23 -14.36 4.66 -27.96
N ALA A 24 -13.62 5.74 -28.24
CA ALA A 24 -12.46 5.71 -29.13
C ALA A 24 -11.27 4.88 -28.59
N HIS A 25 -11.06 4.85 -27.27
CA HIS A 25 -10.01 4.02 -26.66
C HIS A 25 -10.37 2.54 -26.62
N ILE A 26 -11.66 2.22 -26.52
CA ILE A 26 -12.18 0.84 -26.56
C ILE A 26 -12.14 0.27 -27.98
N ASP A 27 -12.44 1.07 -29.02
CA ASP A 27 -12.28 0.66 -30.42
C ASP A 27 -10.85 0.26 -30.75
N ARG A 28 -9.84 0.91 -30.14
CA ARG A 28 -8.43 0.53 -30.33
C ARG A 28 -8.01 -0.75 -29.58
N LEU A 29 -8.68 -1.08 -28.47
CA LEU A 29 -8.36 -2.26 -27.65
C LEU A 29 -9.10 -3.53 -28.10
N PHE A 30 -10.19 -3.38 -28.85
CA PHE A 30 -10.99 -4.49 -29.35
C PHE A 30 -11.15 -4.38 -30.86
N TRP A 31 -10.24 -5.02 -31.62
CA TRP A 31 -10.52 -5.50 -32.99
C TRP A 31 -11.56 -6.64 -32.98
N VAL A 32 -12.63 -6.51 -32.18
CA VAL A 32 -13.64 -7.55 -31.99
C VAL A 32 -14.98 -7.03 -32.50
N ARG A 33 -15.49 -7.74 -33.50
CA ARG A 33 -16.67 -7.48 -34.33
C ARG A 33 -17.82 -6.74 -33.61
N PRO A 34 -18.39 -5.67 -34.20
CA PRO A 34 -19.41 -4.79 -33.60
C PRO A 34 -20.83 -5.39 -33.44
N TRP A 35 -20.97 -6.72 -33.44
CA TRP A 35 -22.26 -7.41 -33.65
C TRP A 35 -22.82 -8.16 -32.43
N LEU A 36 -22.59 -7.69 -31.19
CA LEU A 36 -23.26 -8.25 -30.02
C LEU A 36 -24.39 -7.31 -29.54
N PRO A 37 -25.68 -7.71 -29.60
CA PRO A 37 -26.82 -6.94 -29.11
C PRO A 37 -26.67 -6.50 -27.65
N THR A 38 -25.91 -7.25 -26.86
CA THR A 38 -25.58 -6.93 -25.46
C THR A 38 -24.68 -5.69 -25.32
N TRP A 39 -23.91 -5.33 -26.35
CA TRP A 39 -23.09 -4.12 -26.36
C TRP A 39 -23.94 -2.88 -26.61
N TRP A 40 -24.78 -2.88 -27.64
CA TRP A 40 -25.72 -1.80 -27.92
C TRP A 40 -26.74 -1.62 -26.80
N ALA A 41 -27.23 -2.70 -26.18
CA ALA A 41 -28.08 -2.61 -24.99
C ALA A 41 -27.36 -1.96 -23.81
N ARG A 42 -26.07 -2.24 -23.60
CA ARG A 42 -25.26 -1.58 -22.55
C ARG A 42 -25.03 -0.10 -22.86
N VAL A 43 -24.72 0.26 -24.10
CA VAL A 43 -24.55 1.66 -24.53
C VAL A 43 -25.86 2.43 -24.44
N ALA A 44 -26.97 1.84 -24.88
CA ALA A 44 -28.31 2.45 -24.80
C ALA A 44 -28.77 2.61 -23.34
N ALA A 45 -28.52 1.62 -22.47
CA ALA A 45 -28.79 1.75 -21.04
C ALA A 45 -27.96 2.87 -20.40
N LEU A 46 -26.67 2.99 -20.76
CA LEU A 46 -25.82 4.10 -20.32
C LEU A 46 -26.38 5.45 -20.80
N LEU A 47 -26.71 5.58 -22.09
CA LEU A 47 -27.27 6.81 -22.66
C LEU A 47 -28.63 7.17 -22.05
N GLY A 48 -29.48 6.19 -21.81
CA GLY A 48 -30.78 6.36 -21.14
C GLY A 48 -30.63 6.81 -19.69
N MET A 49 -29.70 6.23 -18.93
CA MET A 49 -29.40 6.67 -17.57
C MET A 49 -28.73 8.06 -17.55
N TYR A 50 -27.87 8.39 -18.52
CA TYR A 50 -27.32 9.74 -18.69
C TYR A 50 -28.41 10.77 -18.99
N ALA A 51 -29.31 10.45 -19.90
CA ALA A 51 -30.45 11.28 -20.25
C ALA A 51 -31.37 11.48 -19.04
N LEU A 52 -31.61 10.43 -18.24
CA LEU A 52 -32.41 10.50 -17.02
C LEU A 52 -31.74 11.38 -15.94
N SER A 53 -30.45 11.16 -15.66
CA SER A 53 -29.68 11.96 -14.70
C SER A 53 -29.64 13.44 -15.12
N ALA A 54 -29.42 13.72 -16.42
CA ALA A 54 -29.42 15.08 -16.97
C ALA A 54 -30.82 15.72 -16.94
N TRP A 55 -31.87 14.96 -17.25
CA TRP A 55 -33.26 15.40 -17.21
C TRP A 55 -33.69 15.74 -15.78
N LEU A 56 -33.28 14.95 -14.77
CA LEU A 56 -33.59 15.22 -13.36
C LEU A 56 -32.86 16.45 -12.82
N VAL A 57 -31.60 16.69 -13.24
CA VAL A 57 -30.88 17.93 -12.90
C VAL A 57 -31.58 19.14 -13.53
N TYR A 58 -31.99 19.01 -14.79
CA TYR A 58 -32.76 20.03 -15.47
C TYR A 58 -34.13 20.25 -14.80
N ALA A 59 -34.81 19.17 -14.40
CA ALA A 59 -36.09 19.22 -13.70
C ALA A 59 -35.98 19.84 -12.30
N ASP A 60 -34.90 19.60 -11.55
CA ASP A 60 -34.66 20.20 -10.22
C ASP A 60 -34.32 21.69 -10.29
N THR A 61 -33.92 22.21 -11.47
CA THR A 61 -33.89 23.65 -11.71
C THR A 61 -35.30 24.26 -11.84
N LYS A 62 -36.35 23.44 -11.98
CA LYS A 62 -37.74 23.87 -11.95
C LYS A 62 -38.28 23.76 -10.51
N PRO A 63 -38.93 24.82 -9.98
CA PRO A 63 -39.36 24.89 -8.58
C PRO A 63 -40.34 23.77 -8.17
N ARG A 64 -41.13 23.23 -9.11
CA ARG A 64 -42.09 22.13 -8.83
C ARG A 64 -41.42 20.81 -8.45
N ALA A 65 -40.32 20.42 -9.10
CA ALA A 65 -39.64 19.17 -8.79
C ALA A 65 -38.94 19.22 -7.42
N ALA A 66 -38.35 20.37 -7.08
CA ALA A 66 -37.77 20.60 -5.76
C ALA A 66 -38.81 20.54 -4.65
N GLN A 67 -40.03 21.06 -4.88
CA GLN A 67 -41.16 20.98 -3.94
C GLN A 67 -41.66 19.54 -3.75
N LEU A 68 -41.81 18.77 -4.83
CA LEU A 68 -42.21 17.36 -4.76
C LEU A 68 -41.19 16.51 -3.99
N ARG A 69 -39.89 16.69 -4.24
CA ARG A 69 -38.83 16.06 -3.44
C ARG A 69 -38.98 16.41 -1.97
N GLN A 70 -39.23 17.69 -1.65
CA GLN A 70 -39.36 18.17 -0.27
C GLN A 70 -40.51 17.54 0.52
N ARG A 71 -41.56 17.04 -0.16
CA ARG A 71 -42.68 16.34 0.47
C ARG A 71 -42.34 14.95 0.99
N ILE A 72 -41.28 14.32 0.47
CA ILE A 72 -40.85 12.99 0.93
C ILE A 72 -40.13 13.16 2.28
N PRO A 73 -40.53 12.47 3.37
CA PRO A 73 -39.82 12.52 4.64
C PRO A 73 -38.32 12.24 4.50
N TRP A 74 -37.47 12.98 5.21
CA TRP A 74 -36.02 12.81 5.13
C TRP A 74 -35.59 11.36 5.44
N ALA A 75 -36.25 10.70 6.40
CA ALA A 75 -35.93 9.32 6.78
C ALA A 75 -36.14 8.34 5.62
N LEU A 76 -37.20 8.51 4.82
CA LEU A 76 -37.47 7.68 3.65
C LEU A 76 -36.46 7.95 2.53
N ARG A 77 -36.03 9.22 2.35
CA ARG A 77 -34.96 9.53 1.40
C ARG A 77 -33.63 8.90 1.81
N LEU A 78 -33.29 8.95 3.10
CA LEU A 78 -32.10 8.30 3.63
C LEU A 78 -32.19 6.78 3.48
N ALA A 79 -33.32 6.16 3.86
CA ALA A 79 -33.54 4.74 3.70
C ALA A 79 -33.38 4.29 2.24
N PHE A 80 -33.94 5.06 1.30
CA PHE A 80 -33.77 4.79 -0.13
C PHE A 80 -32.31 4.89 -0.59
N VAL A 81 -31.56 5.90 -0.11
CA VAL A 81 -30.12 6.01 -0.38
C VAL A 81 -29.34 4.83 0.21
N LEU A 82 -29.67 4.41 1.44
CA LEU A 82 -29.03 3.27 2.08
C LEU A 82 -29.34 1.97 1.33
N VAL A 83 -30.58 1.75 0.92
CA VAL A 83 -30.99 0.58 0.12
C VAL A 83 -30.31 0.58 -1.25
N LEU A 84 -30.25 1.72 -1.94
CA LEU A 84 -29.51 1.85 -3.21
C LEU A 84 -28.03 1.53 -3.01
N THR A 85 -27.41 2.09 -1.97
CA THR A 85 -25.98 1.89 -1.69
C THR A 85 -25.68 0.44 -1.29
N ALA A 86 -26.53 -0.16 -0.47
CA ALA A 86 -26.42 -1.55 -0.04
C ALA A 86 -26.69 -2.53 -1.19
N GLY A 87 -27.74 -2.30 -1.98
CA GLY A 87 -28.06 -3.09 -3.16
C GLY A 87 -26.96 -3.00 -4.23
N PHE A 88 -26.36 -1.82 -4.39
CA PHE A 88 -25.19 -1.63 -5.25
C PHE A 88 -23.95 -2.35 -4.71
N GLY A 89 -23.67 -2.20 -3.42
CA GLY A 89 -22.60 -2.93 -2.76
C GLY A 89 -22.76 -4.44 -2.92
N TRP A 90 -23.98 -4.95 -2.73
CA TRP A 90 -24.28 -6.35 -2.95
C TRP A 90 -24.10 -6.76 -4.43
N LEU A 91 -24.61 -5.99 -5.39
CA LEU A 91 -24.48 -6.28 -6.81
C LEU A 91 -23.01 -6.37 -7.25
N PHE A 92 -22.16 -5.45 -6.81
CA PHE A 92 -20.76 -5.41 -7.23
C PHE A 92 -19.85 -6.33 -6.41
N PHE A 93 -20.04 -6.42 -5.09
CA PHE A 93 -19.12 -7.16 -4.22
C PHE A 93 -19.58 -8.56 -3.85
N ALA A 94 -20.89 -8.83 -3.88
CA ALA A 94 -21.46 -10.11 -3.42
C ALA A 94 -22.17 -10.91 -4.53
N SER A 95 -22.61 -10.28 -5.62
CA SER A 95 -23.32 -10.97 -6.70
C SER A 95 -22.40 -11.54 -7.77
N PHE A 96 -22.83 -12.65 -8.38
CA PHE A 96 -22.16 -13.27 -9.53
C PHE A 96 -22.02 -12.33 -10.73
N TYR A 97 -22.97 -11.40 -10.92
CA TYR A 97 -22.97 -10.43 -12.02
C TYR A 97 -21.96 -9.29 -11.83
N GLY A 98 -21.56 -9.02 -10.59
CA GLY A 98 -20.50 -8.07 -10.26
C GLY A 98 -19.26 -8.35 -11.09
N PHE A 99 -18.86 -9.61 -11.21
CA PHE A 99 -17.70 -10.06 -12.00
C PHE A 99 -17.74 -9.67 -13.50
N LYS A 100 -18.92 -9.74 -14.15
CA LYS A 100 -19.08 -9.39 -15.58
C LYS A 100 -19.19 -7.87 -15.81
N LEU A 101 -19.64 -7.13 -14.79
CA LEU A 101 -19.78 -5.67 -14.79
C LEU A 101 -18.55 -4.95 -14.21
N TYR A 102 -17.57 -5.69 -13.67
CA TYR A 102 -16.39 -5.18 -12.96
C TYR A 102 -15.30 -4.56 -13.85
N ARG A 103 -15.68 -3.92 -14.95
CA ARG A 103 -14.74 -3.05 -15.68
C ARG A 103 -14.67 -1.72 -14.94
N LEU A 104 -13.46 -1.26 -14.68
CA LEU A 104 -13.13 0.01 -13.99
C LEU A 104 -14.10 1.16 -14.30
N ALA A 105 -14.42 1.34 -15.57
CA ALA A 105 -15.32 2.38 -16.05
C ALA A 105 -16.75 2.23 -15.53
N TRP A 106 -17.28 1.00 -15.42
CA TRP A 106 -18.64 0.73 -14.92
C TRP A 106 -18.74 0.91 -13.41
N LEU A 107 -17.72 0.49 -12.66
CA LEU A 107 -17.67 0.73 -11.22
C LEU A 107 -17.55 2.22 -10.92
N ALA A 108 -16.60 2.92 -11.55
CA ALA A 108 -16.42 4.36 -11.39
C ALA A 108 -17.68 5.13 -11.82
N TRP A 109 -18.30 4.74 -12.93
CA TRP A 109 -19.51 5.36 -13.44
C TRP A 109 -20.72 5.14 -12.54
N THR A 110 -20.93 3.91 -12.05
CA THR A 110 -22.09 3.65 -11.18
C THR A 110 -21.91 4.24 -9.79
N LEU A 111 -20.67 4.27 -9.26
CA LEU A 111 -20.36 5.02 -8.04
C LEU A 111 -20.65 6.51 -8.22
N VAL A 112 -20.22 7.12 -9.33
CA VAL A 112 -20.54 8.52 -9.64
C VAL A 112 -22.05 8.73 -9.69
N ASN A 113 -22.81 7.88 -10.38
CA ASN A 113 -24.27 8.01 -10.41
C ASN A 113 -24.89 7.85 -9.01
N LEU A 114 -24.47 6.85 -8.23
CA LEU A 114 -24.98 6.61 -6.88
C LEU A 114 -24.72 7.80 -5.94
N VAL A 115 -23.52 8.37 -5.99
CA VAL A 115 -23.16 9.63 -5.29
C VAL A 115 -24.09 10.75 -5.76
N TRP A 116 -24.34 10.87 -7.06
CA TRP A 116 -25.23 11.88 -7.64
C TRP A 116 -26.67 11.74 -7.18
N TRP A 117 -27.24 10.52 -7.21
CA TRP A 117 -28.59 10.23 -6.74
C TRP A 117 -28.74 10.50 -5.25
N ALA A 118 -27.78 10.06 -4.44
CA ALA A 118 -27.76 10.31 -3.01
C ALA A 118 -27.61 11.81 -2.70
N ALA A 119 -26.78 12.53 -3.44
CA ALA A 119 -26.66 13.98 -3.29
C ALA A 119 -27.94 14.70 -3.68
N TRP A 120 -28.63 14.26 -4.73
CA TRP A 120 -29.86 14.89 -5.20
C TRP A 120 -31.03 14.67 -4.22
N LEU A 121 -31.17 13.47 -3.66
CA LEU A 121 -32.25 13.16 -2.72
C LEU A 121 -32.07 13.85 -1.37
N LEU A 122 -30.82 13.95 -0.90
CA LEU A 122 -30.49 14.47 0.43
C LEU A 122 -30.16 15.97 0.43
N SER A 123 -29.98 16.62 -0.73
CA SER A 123 -29.67 18.05 -0.78
C SER A 123 -30.89 18.92 -0.47
N PRO A 124 -30.73 19.99 0.34
CA PRO A 124 -31.66 21.12 0.33
C PRO A 124 -31.62 21.81 -1.04
N SER A 125 -32.64 22.61 -1.38
CA SER A 125 -32.79 23.31 -2.67
C SER A 125 -31.69 24.34 -3.03
N GLN A 126 -30.58 24.38 -2.28
CA GLN A 126 -29.44 25.26 -2.52
C GLN A 126 -28.30 24.55 -3.28
N PRO A 127 -27.85 25.07 -4.44
CA PRO A 127 -26.85 24.43 -5.31
C PRO A 127 -25.47 24.18 -4.69
N VAL A 128 -25.04 25.04 -3.77
CA VAL A 128 -23.75 24.90 -3.08
C VAL A 128 -23.78 23.71 -2.12
N ARG A 129 -24.93 23.48 -1.45
CA ARG A 129 -25.11 22.35 -0.54
C ARG A 129 -25.14 21.01 -1.29
N PHE A 130 -25.67 21.00 -2.52
CA PHE A 130 -25.65 19.84 -3.40
C PHE A 130 -24.22 19.40 -3.76
N VAL A 131 -23.35 20.32 -4.19
CA VAL A 131 -21.96 20.00 -4.54
C VAL A 131 -21.19 19.50 -3.32
N THR A 132 -21.32 20.16 -2.17
CA THR A 132 -20.65 19.72 -0.93
C THR A 132 -21.10 18.32 -0.51
N LEU A 133 -22.39 18.01 -0.64
CA LEU A 133 -22.93 16.70 -0.33
C LEU A 133 -22.46 15.63 -1.32
N LEU A 134 -22.43 15.93 -2.61
CA LEU A 134 -21.84 15.07 -3.65
C LEU A 134 -20.38 14.72 -3.33
N LEU A 135 -19.59 15.72 -2.90
CA LEU A 135 -18.21 15.53 -2.49
C LEU A 135 -18.08 14.63 -1.26
N ALA A 136 -18.85 14.92 -0.22
CA ALA A 136 -18.86 14.14 1.02
C ALA A 136 -19.22 12.68 0.75
N LEU A 137 -20.25 12.44 -0.05
CA LEU A 137 -20.67 11.09 -0.43
C LEU A 137 -19.60 10.37 -1.26
N THR A 138 -18.90 11.08 -2.15
CA THR A 138 -17.80 10.46 -2.92
C THR A 138 -16.66 10.01 -2.00
N LEU A 139 -16.27 10.84 -1.02
CA LEU A 139 -15.23 10.47 -0.06
C LEU A 139 -15.66 9.27 0.80
N VAL A 140 -16.91 9.28 1.28
CA VAL A 140 -17.45 8.17 2.08
C VAL A 140 -17.50 6.87 1.27
N LEU A 141 -17.97 6.92 0.02
CA LEU A 141 -18.03 5.74 -0.85
C LEU A 141 -16.65 5.26 -1.28
N GLY A 142 -15.72 6.19 -1.59
CA GLY A 142 -14.32 5.85 -1.85
C GLY A 142 -13.66 5.20 -0.64
N TRP A 143 -14.00 5.65 0.57
CA TRP A 143 -13.54 5.04 1.81
C TRP A 143 -14.09 3.63 2.00
N PHE A 144 -15.40 3.42 1.89
CA PHE A 144 -16.00 2.08 1.95
C PHE A 144 -15.45 1.14 0.89
N TYR A 145 -15.24 1.63 -0.34
CA TYR A 145 -14.59 0.86 -1.40
C TYR A 145 -13.16 0.45 -1.00
N SER A 146 -12.38 1.39 -0.46
CA SER A 146 -11.00 1.13 -0.03
C SER A 146 -10.94 0.15 1.15
N LEU A 147 -11.89 0.26 2.09
CA LEU A 147 -12.05 -0.73 3.16
C LEU A 147 -12.41 -2.10 2.61
N GLY A 148 -13.40 -2.20 1.72
CA GLY A 148 -13.77 -3.45 1.08
C GLY A 148 -12.57 -4.11 0.38
N ARG A 149 -11.76 -3.32 -0.32
CA ARG A 149 -10.52 -3.77 -0.99
C ARG A 149 -9.46 -4.30 -0.02
N LEU A 150 -9.29 -3.69 1.15
CA LEU A 150 -8.30 -4.12 2.14
C LEU A 150 -8.83 -5.31 2.97
N PHE A 151 -10.08 -5.22 3.45
CA PHE A 151 -10.65 -6.21 4.35
C PHE A 151 -11.16 -7.48 3.65
N VAL A 152 -11.27 -7.52 2.31
CA VAL A 152 -11.57 -8.78 1.59
C VAL A 152 -10.50 -9.86 1.82
N TRP A 153 -9.26 -9.47 2.13
CA TRP A 153 -8.17 -10.38 2.48
C TRP A 153 -8.32 -10.96 3.89
N VAL A 154 -9.15 -10.38 4.75
CA VAL A 154 -9.35 -10.82 6.14
C VAL A 154 -10.23 -12.07 6.16
N SER A 155 -9.61 -13.19 6.49
CA SER A 155 -10.28 -14.50 6.49
C SER A 155 -9.42 -15.56 7.18
N SER A 156 -10.07 -16.64 7.60
CA SER A 156 -9.42 -17.86 8.12
C SER A 156 -8.96 -18.83 7.02
N TYR A 157 -8.97 -18.41 5.75
CA TYR A 157 -8.55 -19.24 4.62
C TYR A 157 -7.06 -19.63 4.79
N PRO A 158 -6.71 -20.92 4.87
CA PRO A 158 -5.38 -21.34 5.33
C PRO A 158 -4.24 -21.01 4.36
N PHE A 159 -4.54 -20.92 3.06
CA PHE A 159 -3.54 -20.71 2.02
C PHE A 159 -3.26 -19.22 1.79
N PRO A 160 -2.06 -18.86 1.29
CA PRO A 160 -1.69 -17.49 1.03
C PRO A 160 -2.43 -16.94 -0.20
N TYR A 161 -2.66 -15.65 -0.14
CA TYR A 161 -3.34 -14.88 -1.16
C TYR A 161 -2.41 -14.19 -2.16
N SER A 162 -1.14 -14.07 -1.80
CA SER A 162 -0.12 -13.43 -2.62
C SER A 162 1.22 -14.09 -2.38
N TRP A 163 2.13 -13.88 -3.33
CA TRP A 163 3.45 -14.52 -3.39
C TRP A 163 4.32 -14.38 -2.14
N SER A 164 4.07 -13.40 -1.27
CA SER A 164 4.86 -13.15 -0.04
C SER A 164 4.04 -13.15 1.24
N GLU A 165 2.74 -13.45 1.18
CA GLU A 165 1.88 -13.38 2.37
C GLU A 165 2.33 -14.38 3.44
N ALA A 166 2.53 -15.64 3.04
CA ALA A 166 2.92 -16.74 3.92
C ALA A 166 4.20 -16.41 4.71
N ASN A 167 5.26 -16.00 4.01
CA ASN A 167 6.52 -15.62 4.63
C ASN A 167 6.38 -14.40 5.55
N ARG A 168 5.57 -13.39 5.20
CA ARG A 168 5.34 -12.23 6.07
C ARG A 168 4.61 -12.61 7.35
N LEU A 169 3.60 -13.47 7.28
CA LEU A 169 2.88 -13.96 8.46
C LEU A 169 3.83 -14.70 9.41
N TRP A 170 4.73 -15.50 8.85
CA TRP A 170 5.82 -16.12 9.61
C TRP A 170 6.77 -15.06 10.19
N ASP A 171 7.34 -14.16 9.36
CA ASP A 171 8.27 -13.10 9.80
C ASP A 171 7.71 -12.37 11.02
N TYR A 172 6.44 -11.95 10.99
CA TYR A 172 5.80 -11.18 12.06
C TYR A 172 5.68 -11.93 13.39
N SER A 173 5.59 -13.26 13.34
CA SER A 173 5.45 -14.08 14.54
C SER A 173 6.77 -14.37 15.27
N THR A 174 7.93 -14.17 14.64
CA THR A 174 9.20 -14.68 15.17
C THR A 174 9.65 -13.99 16.46
N ILE A 175 9.13 -12.80 16.76
CA ILE A 175 9.46 -12.05 17.98
C ILE A 175 8.59 -12.52 19.15
N PHE A 176 7.26 -12.50 18.99
CA PHE A 176 6.29 -12.70 20.09
C PHE A 176 5.57 -14.06 20.07
N ALA A 177 5.85 -14.91 19.08
CA ALA A 177 5.26 -16.24 18.93
C ALA A 177 6.32 -17.26 18.47
N ARG A 178 7.54 -17.12 19.01
CA ARG A 178 8.69 -17.96 18.68
C ARG A 178 8.51 -19.40 19.14
N GLU A 179 7.89 -19.58 20.31
CA GLU A 179 7.59 -20.84 20.95
C GLU A 179 6.69 -21.76 20.11
N ARG A 180 6.06 -21.21 19.06
CA ARG A 180 5.30 -21.98 18.07
C ARG A 180 6.17 -22.81 17.12
N TYR A 181 7.50 -22.66 17.18
CA TYR A 181 8.44 -23.37 16.30
C TYR A 181 9.31 -24.36 17.07
N LEU A 182 9.54 -25.53 16.47
CA LEU A 182 10.58 -26.45 16.92
C LEU A 182 11.95 -25.92 16.48
N TYR A 183 12.52 -25.04 17.27
CA TYR A 183 13.85 -24.46 17.03
C TYR A 183 14.57 -24.24 18.38
N PRO A 184 15.90 -24.45 18.46
CA PRO A 184 16.62 -24.33 19.73
C PRO A 184 16.40 -22.98 20.42
N LYS A 185 16.15 -23.00 21.74
CA LYS A 185 15.88 -21.81 22.57
C LYS A 185 17.12 -20.96 22.85
N ASP A 186 18.28 -21.39 22.43
CA ASP A 186 19.57 -20.69 22.59
C ASP A 186 20.04 -20.08 21.26
N LYS A 187 19.50 -20.53 20.12
CA LYS A 187 19.89 -20.05 18.78
C LYS A 187 18.95 -18.96 18.28
N PRO A 188 19.45 -17.89 17.65
CA PRO A 188 18.55 -16.91 17.06
C PRO A 188 17.89 -17.42 15.77
N ILE A 189 16.62 -17.05 15.55
CA ILE A 189 15.97 -17.33 14.26
C ILE A 189 16.35 -16.21 13.28
N PRO A 190 16.96 -16.52 12.13
CA PRO A 190 17.24 -15.54 11.09
C PRO A 190 15.96 -15.13 10.35
N VAL A 191 15.72 -13.82 10.23
CA VAL A 191 14.51 -13.25 9.61
C VAL A 191 14.88 -12.23 8.55
N PHE A 192 14.24 -12.28 7.39
CA PHE A 192 14.53 -11.37 6.26
C PHE A 192 13.93 -9.96 6.45
N ASN A 193 12.75 -9.87 7.04
CA ASN A 193 12.01 -8.62 7.15
C ASN A 193 12.63 -7.63 8.15
N ASP A 194 12.49 -6.33 7.93
CA ASP A 194 13.11 -5.31 8.78
C ASP A 194 12.57 -5.33 10.23
N PRO A 195 13.42 -5.08 11.26
CA PRO A 195 13.03 -5.12 12.67
C PRO A 195 11.79 -4.28 12.98
N GLY A 196 11.73 -3.04 12.50
CA GLY A 196 10.61 -2.14 12.77
C GLY A 196 9.27 -2.62 12.18
N ARG A 197 9.29 -3.31 11.03
CA ARG A 197 8.09 -3.94 10.47
C ARG A 197 7.70 -5.15 11.30
N THR A 198 8.65 -6.02 11.59
CA THR A 198 8.38 -7.23 12.36
C THR A 198 7.83 -6.91 13.75
N LEU A 199 8.36 -5.89 14.43
CA LEU A 199 7.84 -5.40 15.71
C LEU A 199 6.38 -4.94 15.60
N LEU A 200 6.08 -4.03 14.66
CA LEU A 200 4.74 -3.45 14.56
C LEU A 200 3.68 -4.48 14.13
N PHE A 201 3.97 -5.24 13.08
CA PHE A 201 3.03 -6.24 12.57
C PHE A 201 2.96 -7.48 13.48
N GLY A 202 4.04 -7.79 14.20
CA GLY A 202 4.13 -8.89 15.14
C GLY A 202 3.43 -8.65 16.46
N LEU A 203 3.15 -7.39 16.85
CA LEU A 203 2.54 -7.05 18.14
C LEU A 203 1.25 -7.84 18.44
N ILE A 204 0.50 -8.25 17.41
CA ILE A 204 -0.71 -9.05 17.58
C ILE A 204 -0.44 -10.44 18.19
N TYR A 205 0.78 -10.98 18.05
CA TYR A 205 1.16 -12.28 18.57
C TYR A 205 1.46 -12.29 20.07
N VAL A 206 1.58 -11.12 20.72
CA VAL A 206 1.57 -11.01 22.19
C VAL A 206 0.28 -11.64 22.75
N TRP A 207 -0.80 -11.64 21.97
CA TRP A 207 -1.97 -12.43 22.27
C TRP A 207 -1.73 -13.90 21.85
N PRO A 208 -1.59 -14.85 22.81
CA PRO A 208 -1.15 -16.21 22.50
C PRO A 208 -2.12 -16.97 21.59
N TYR A 209 -3.41 -16.61 21.60
CA TYR A 209 -4.44 -17.22 20.75
C TYR A 209 -4.61 -16.52 19.39
N ALA A 210 -3.64 -15.71 18.94
CA ALA A 210 -3.72 -15.04 17.66
C ALA A 210 -3.81 -16.06 16.51
N ASN A 211 -4.97 -16.08 15.86
CA ASN A 211 -5.27 -16.93 14.71
C ASN A 211 -5.10 -16.18 13.38
N LEU A 212 -5.16 -16.90 12.27
CA LEU A 212 -4.90 -16.34 10.93
C LEU A 212 -5.85 -15.18 10.56
N TRP A 213 -7.12 -15.26 10.97
CA TRP A 213 -8.08 -14.17 10.72
C TRP A 213 -7.66 -12.90 11.45
N LEU A 214 -7.29 -13.01 12.74
CA LEU A 214 -6.93 -11.87 13.58
C LEU A 214 -5.64 -11.21 13.10
N VAL A 215 -4.64 -12.00 12.70
CA VAL A 215 -3.38 -11.47 12.16
C VAL A 215 -3.60 -10.73 10.84
N ARG A 216 -4.45 -11.26 9.95
CA ARG A 216 -4.85 -10.56 8.73
C ARG A 216 -5.65 -9.29 9.04
N PHE A 217 -6.59 -9.34 9.98
CA PHE A 217 -7.35 -8.17 10.42
C PHE A 217 -6.42 -7.06 10.95
N TRP A 218 -5.47 -7.43 11.82
CA TRP A 218 -4.45 -6.51 12.35
C TRP A 218 -3.62 -5.87 11.23
N ARG A 219 -3.13 -6.69 10.30
CA ARG A 219 -2.34 -6.23 9.15
C ARG A 219 -3.10 -5.19 8.34
N GLU A 220 -4.33 -5.48 7.93
CA GLU A 220 -5.13 -4.54 7.12
C GLU A 220 -5.54 -3.30 7.94
N GLY A 221 -5.84 -3.47 9.22
CA GLY A 221 -6.11 -2.38 10.16
C GLY A 221 -4.95 -1.39 10.26
N LEU A 222 -3.70 -1.87 10.30
CA LEU A 222 -2.51 -1.03 10.31
C LEU A 222 -2.35 -0.18 9.02
N TYR A 223 -2.89 -0.60 7.88
CA TYR A 223 -2.93 0.23 6.66
C TYR A 223 -4.05 1.27 6.68
N VAL A 224 -5.06 1.12 7.55
CA VAL A 224 -6.23 2.01 7.62
C VAL A 224 -6.11 3.03 8.74
N PHE A 225 -6.04 2.56 9.99
CA PHE A 225 -6.22 3.42 11.16
C PHE A 225 -5.12 4.49 11.32
N PRO A 226 -3.82 4.16 11.16
CA PRO A 226 -2.76 5.18 11.25
C PRO A 226 -2.89 6.27 10.18
N ASN A 227 -3.31 5.94 8.96
CA ASN A 227 -3.48 6.90 7.88
C ASN A 227 -4.64 7.88 8.17
N ILE A 228 -5.76 7.37 8.68
CA ILE A 228 -6.88 8.21 9.13
C ILE A 228 -6.44 9.09 10.32
N ALA A 229 -5.76 8.51 11.30
CA ALA A 229 -5.26 9.23 12.46
C ALA A 229 -4.31 10.35 12.05
N LEU A 230 -3.40 10.10 11.10
CA LEU A 230 -2.48 11.11 10.57
C LEU A 230 -3.25 12.27 9.93
N ALA A 231 -4.20 11.97 9.05
CA ALA A 231 -4.99 12.99 8.39
C ALA A 231 -5.81 13.83 9.39
N LEU A 232 -6.45 13.19 10.37
CA LEU A 232 -7.20 13.87 11.42
C LEU A 232 -6.30 14.77 12.29
N LEU A 233 -5.09 14.30 12.61
CA LEU A 233 -4.11 15.09 13.35
C LEU A 233 -3.64 16.30 12.54
N VAL A 234 -3.25 16.09 11.28
CA VAL A 234 -2.74 17.13 10.36
C VAL A 234 -3.73 18.30 10.21
N PHE A 235 -5.01 17.98 10.02
CA PHE A 235 -6.04 18.99 9.86
C PHE A 235 -6.69 19.44 11.17
N GLY A 236 -6.41 18.76 12.29
CA GLY A 236 -7.04 18.95 13.59
C GLY A 236 -6.16 19.63 14.65
N TRP A 237 -4.84 19.60 14.50
CA TRP A 237 -3.88 20.12 15.47
C TRP A 237 -2.84 21.03 14.80
N PRO A 238 -2.50 22.20 15.38
CA PRO A 238 -2.94 22.68 16.71
C PRO A 238 -4.32 23.34 16.71
N LYS A 239 -4.84 23.77 15.55
CA LYS A 239 -6.17 24.39 15.46
C LYS A 239 -7.15 23.44 14.80
N ARG A 240 -8.18 23.04 15.54
CA ARG A 240 -9.24 22.16 15.03
C ARG A 240 -10.21 22.89 14.11
N PRO A 241 -10.77 22.24 13.08
CA PRO A 241 -11.86 22.80 12.29
C PRO A 241 -13.09 23.04 13.19
N SER A 242 -13.86 24.10 12.93
CA SER A 242 -15.09 24.39 13.68
C SER A 242 -16.19 23.37 13.39
N SER A 243 -16.22 22.82 12.18
CA SER A 243 -17.15 21.76 11.78
C SER A 243 -16.54 20.38 12.02
N ARG A 244 -17.16 19.59 12.90
CA ARG A 244 -16.80 18.17 13.11
C ARG A 244 -16.93 17.35 11.82
N GLY A 245 -17.93 17.66 10.99
CA GLY A 245 -18.13 17.00 9.68
C GLY A 245 -17.00 17.28 8.70
N MET A 246 -16.57 18.55 8.58
CA MET A 246 -15.41 18.89 7.75
C MET A 246 -14.13 18.20 8.22
N TRP A 247 -13.91 18.15 9.54
CA TRP A 247 -12.76 17.46 10.12
C TRP A 247 -12.76 15.96 9.78
N ALA A 248 -13.92 15.30 9.88
CA ALA A 248 -14.07 13.90 9.49
C ALA A 248 -13.79 13.70 7.98
N LEU A 249 -14.34 14.57 7.11
CA LEU A 249 -14.13 14.49 5.66
C LEU A 249 -12.66 14.70 5.26
N LEU A 250 -11.94 15.60 5.94
CA LEU A 250 -10.50 15.77 5.74
C LEU A 250 -9.71 14.55 6.20
N GLY A 251 -10.15 13.89 7.27
CA GLY A 251 -9.61 12.59 7.69
C GLY A 251 -9.78 11.50 6.63
N LEU A 252 -10.99 11.36 6.08
CA LEU A 252 -11.29 10.40 5.01
C LEU A 252 -10.51 10.72 3.74
N TRP A 253 -10.46 12.00 3.34
CA TRP A 253 -9.69 12.44 2.18
C TRP A 253 -8.20 12.16 2.35
N GLY A 254 -7.61 12.48 3.51
CA GLY A 254 -6.20 12.24 3.75
C GLY A 254 -5.86 10.75 3.72
N PHE A 255 -6.70 9.88 4.28
CA PHE A 255 -6.56 8.43 4.11
C PHE A 255 -6.59 8.02 2.63
N LEU A 256 -7.60 8.47 1.88
CA LEU A 256 -7.73 8.12 0.46
C LEU A 256 -6.57 8.63 -0.38
N TYR A 257 -6.07 9.82 -0.07
CA TYR A 257 -4.91 10.41 -0.71
C TYR A 257 -3.66 9.58 -0.45
N LEU A 258 -3.41 9.21 0.82
CA LEU A 258 -2.26 8.38 1.18
C LEU A 258 -2.38 6.96 0.63
N ALA A 259 -3.58 6.37 0.58
CA ALA A 259 -3.83 5.02 0.07
C ALA A 259 -3.52 4.83 -1.44
N GLN A 260 -3.22 5.92 -2.16
CA GLN A 260 -2.74 5.89 -3.55
C GLN A 260 -1.31 5.35 -3.65
N GLY A 261 -0.46 5.67 -2.67
CA GLY A 261 0.78 4.94 -2.44
C GLY A 261 0.48 3.85 -1.42
N PRO A 262 0.87 2.58 -1.59
CA PRO A 262 0.83 1.63 -0.49
C PRO A 262 1.88 2.02 0.57
N ILE A 263 1.58 3.05 1.36
CA ILE A 263 2.48 3.60 2.36
C ILE A 263 2.49 2.66 3.56
N TYR A 264 3.69 2.22 3.92
CA TYR A 264 3.88 1.31 5.04
C TYR A 264 3.52 1.98 6.39
N PRO A 265 2.78 1.28 7.27
CA PRO A 265 2.31 1.84 8.54
C PRO A 265 3.40 2.43 9.45
N PRO A 266 4.61 1.85 9.58
CA PRO A 266 5.67 2.45 10.40
C PRO A 266 6.04 3.88 9.97
N LEU A 267 6.05 4.19 8.67
CA LEU A 267 6.33 5.55 8.20
C LEU A 267 5.20 6.52 8.57
N VAL A 268 3.95 6.06 8.50
CA VAL A 268 2.77 6.86 8.87
C VAL A 268 2.77 7.16 10.37
N LEU A 269 3.18 6.19 11.20
CA LEU A 269 3.36 6.39 12.64
C LEU A 269 4.50 7.39 12.94
N ALA A 270 5.61 7.33 12.21
CA ALA A 270 6.65 8.34 12.32
C ALA A 270 6.17 9.73 11.88
N ALA A 271 5.39 9.81 10.80
CA ALA A 271 4.78 11.06 10.35
C ALA A 271 3.81 11.64 11.41
N LEU A 272 3.03 10.80 12.08
CA LEU A 272 2.18 11.20 13.21
C LEU A 272 3.01 11.87 14.32
N LEU A 273 4.10 11.23 14.73
CA LEU A 273 5.03 11.75 15.73
C LEU A 273 5.69 13.06 15.29
N VAL A 274 6.07 13.18 14.01
CA VAL A 274 6.68 14.38 13.46
C VAL A 274 5.70 15.55 13.48
N TRP A 275 4.47 15.36 13.00
CA TRP A 275 3.47 16.41 13.03
C TRP A 275 3.16 16.83 14.46
N TRP A 276 2.88 15.87 15.34
CA TRP A 276 2.57 16.14 16.74
C TRP A 276 3.72 16.87 17.44
N GLY A 277 4.94 16.33 17.35
CA GLY A 277 6.14 16.89 17.98
C GLY A 277 6.50 18.27 17.42
N ALA A 278 6.37 18.51 16.12
CA ALA A 278 6.71 19.80 15.53
C ALA A 278 5.84 20.95 16.07
N TYR A 279 4.55 20.69 16.33
CA TYR A 279 3.58 21.66 16.84
C TYR A 279 3.35 21.59 18.36
N HIS A 280 4.03 20.70 19.09
CA HIS A 280 3.81 20.55 20.52
C HIS A 280 4.41 21.74 21.31
N PRO A 281 3.70 22.30 22.31
CA PRO A 281 4.20 23.45 23.07
C PRO A 281 5.36 23.10 24.00
N ASN A 282 5.36 21.90 24.60
CA ASN A 282 6.44 21.47 25.48
C ASN A 282 7.67 21.00 24.66
N PRO A 283 8.85 21.63 24.80
CA PRO A 283 10.06 21.30 24.04
C PRO A 283 10.57 19.87 24.23
N TRP A 284 10.41 19.28 25.42
CA TRP A 284 10.82 17.91 25.69
C TRP A 284 10.02 16.90 24.87
N VAL A 285 8.71 17.12 24.77
CA VAL A 285 7.84 16.28 23.94
C VAL A 285 8.24 16.40 22.47
N ARG A 286 8.63 17.60 21.99
CA ARG A 286 9.15 17.76 20.61
C ARG A 286 10.38 16.89 20.41
N VAL A 287 11.38 17.01 21.29
CA VAL A 287 12.62 16.24 21.23
C VAL A 287 12.35 14.73 21.25
N LEU A 288 11.57 14.24 22.21
CA LEU A 288 11.27 12.81 22.35
C LEU A 288 10.47 12.25 21.18
N ALA A 289 9.46 12.99 20.69
CA ALA A 289 8.67 12.57 19.55
C ALA A 289 9.51 12.48 18.28
N LEU A 290 10.37 13.47 18.01
CA LEU A 290 11.25 13.47 16.85
C LEU A 290 12.38 12.44 16.95
N LEU A 291 12.91 12.20 18.15
CA LEU A 291 13.86 11.12 18.41
C LEU A 291 13.24 9.75 18.10
N ALA A 292 12.04 9.50 18.63
CA ALA A 292 11.30 8.25 18.40
C ALA A 292 10.92 8.07 16.92
N ALA A 293 10.47 9.14 16.25
CA ALA A 293 10.18 9.10 14.82
C ALA A 293 11.42 8.73 13.99
N GLY A 294 12.55 9.40 14.25
CA GLY A 294 13.83 9.13 13.58
C GLY A 294 14.32 7.70 13.78
N TYR A 295 14.28 7.22 15.03
CA TYR A 295 14.66 5.86 15.36
C TYR A 295 13.74 4.83 14.67
N GLY A 296 12.42 5.02 14.76
CA GLY A 296 11.42 4.10 14.22
C GLY A 296 11.49 3.95 12.70
N VAL A 297 11.74 5.03 11.95
CA VAL A 297 11.93 4.90 10.50
C VAL A 297 13.24 4.19 10.16
N ARG A 298 14.31 4.43 10.92
CA ARG A 298 15.63 3.86 10.63
C ARG A 298 15.69 2.35 10.83
N ILE A 299 15.08 1.83 11.89
CA ILE A 299 14.99 0.39 12.15
C ILE A 299 13.97 -0.30 11.22
N THR A 300 13.20 0.48 10.46
CA THR A 300 12.22 -0.04 9.50
C THR A 300 12.74 -0.03 8.07
N ARG A 301 13.28 1.09 7.59
CA ARG A 301 13.74 1.25 6.22
C ARG A 301 14.74 2.40 6.15
N PHE A 302 15.96 2.11 5.74
CA PHE A 302 17.03 3.11 5.70
C PHE A 302 16.72 4.31 4.78
N THR A 303 15.97 4.10 3.68
CA THR A 303 15.61 5.18 2.73
C THR A 303 14.78 6.28 3.39
N TRP A 304 14.14 6.00 4.52
CA TRP A 304 13.35 6.95 5.29
C TRP A 304 14.15 7.70 6.36
N ALA A 305 15.43 7.39 6.56
CA ALA A 305 16.23 7.93 7.66
C ALA A 305 16.23 9.48 7.74
N PHE A 306 16.06 10.16 6.61
CA PHE A 306 16.04 11.63 6.58
C PHE A 306 14.62 12.22 6.63
N ALA A 307 13.57 11.39 6.49
CA ALA A 307 12.20 11.89 6.36
C ALA A 307 11.73 12.67 7.60
N PRO A 308 11.91 12.19 8.85
CA PRO A 308 11.47 12.92 10.03
C PRO A 308 12.13 14.28 10.19
N PHE A 309 13.44 14.37 9.92
CA PHE A 309 14.19 15.63 9.94
C PHE A 309 13.68 16.60 8.88
N LEU A 310 13.58 16.16 7.62
CA LEU A 310 13.18 17.02 6.50
C LEU A 310 11.73 17.49 6.62
N TRP A 311 10.84 16.62 7.12
CA TRP A 311 9.47 17.01 7.44
C TRP A 311 9.40 18.00 8.61
N ALA A 312 10.15 17.78 9.70
CA ALA A 312 10.18 18.71 10.82
C ALA A 312 10.72 20.09 10.39
N LEU A 313 11.78 20.12 9.58
CA LEU A 313 12.35 21.33 9.00
C LEU A 313 11.34 22.06 8.10
N LEU A 314 10.65 21.31 7.23
CA LEU A 314 9.58 21.83 6.37
C LEU A 314 8.49 22.50 7.20
N LEU A 315 7.99 21.80 8.22
CA LEU A 315 6.94 22.27 9.09
C LEU A 315 7.40 23.57 9.76
N VAL A 316 8.51 23.57 10.51
CA VAL A 316 9.00 24.78 11.21
C VAL A 316 9.15 25.97 10.29
N SER A 317 9.73 25.75 9.12
CA SER A 317 9.98 26.81 8.16
C SER A 317 8.70 27.42 7.59
N SER A 318 7.56 26.73 7.69
CA SER A 318 6.26 27.24 7.22
C SER A 318 5.69 28.36 8.09
N TRP A 319 6.03 28.42 9.39
CA TRP A 319 5.53 29.45 10.31
C TRP A 319 6.63 30.32 10.96
N GLU A 320 7.89 29.87 10.97
CA GLU A 320 8.98 30.59 11.63
C GLU A 320 9.49 31.78 10.78
N THR A 321 9.42 32.98 11.35
CA THR A 321 9.85 34.23 10.72
C THR A 321 11.34 34.49 10.85
N THR A 322 12.02 33.83 11.79
CA THR A 322 13.48 33.87 11.88
C THR A 322 14.08 32.99 10.78
N PRO A 323 14.92 33.53 9.90
CA PRO A 323 15.52 32.71 8.87
C PRO A 323 16.54 31.71 9.45
N PRO A 324 16.74 30.56 8.78
CA PRO A 324 17.57 29.45 9.25
C PRO A 324 19.06 29.81 9.36
N TRP A 325 19.55 30.85 8.69
CA TRP A 325 20.95 31.28 8.81
C TRP A 325 21.23 32.10 10.08
N ARG A 326 20.19 32.45 10.86
CA ARG A 326 20.37 33.14 12.14
C ARG A 326 20.46 32.15 13.29
N LYS A 327 21.38 32.42 14.23
CA LYS A 327 21.59 31.63 15.46
C LYS A 327 20.30 31.39 16.25
N ALA A 328 19.43 32.40 16.34
CA ALA A 328 18.16 32.32 17.07
C ALA A 328 17.22 31.20 16.56
N PHE A 329 17.24 30.91 15.26
CA PHE A 329 16.47 29.79 14.69
C PHE A 329 16.92 28.46 15.28
N TRP A 330 18.23 28.21 15.28
CA TRP A 330 18.83 26.97 15.78
C TRP A 330 18.76 26.86 17.30
N GLN A 331 18.82 27.97 18.03
CA GLN A 331 18.58 27.94 19.48
C GLN A 331 17.16 27.48 19.81
N ARG A 332 16.17 27.87 19.01
CA ARG A 332 14.75 27.52 19.25
C ARG A 332 14.37 26.13 18.74
N HIS A 333 14.84 25.75 17.56
CA HIS A 333 14.40 24.53 16.86
C HIS A 333 15.49 23.49 16.65
N GLY A 334 16.76 23.88 16.83
CA GLY A 334 17.92 22.99 16.69
C GLY A 334 17.83 21.74 17.56
N PRO A 335 17.44 21.79 18.85
CA PRO A 335 17.34 20.59 19.68
C PRO A 335 16.42 19.51 19.11
N MET A 336 15.23 19.88 18.62
CA MET A 336 14.31 18.88 18.06
C MET A 336 14.69 18.41 16.65
N LEU A 337 15.30 19.27 15.84
CA LEU A 337 15.82 18.89 14.51
C LEU A 337 17.02 17.95 14.68
N ALA A 338 17.90 18.25 15.62
CA ALA A 338 18.99 17.38 16.04
C ALA A 338 18.45 16.06 16.59
N ALA A 339 17.37 16.07 17.38
CA ALA A 339 16.74 14.85 17.88
C ALA A 339 16.25 13.93 16.75
N ALA A 340 15.65 14.47 15.68
CA ALA A 340 15.26 13.68 14.52
C ALA A 340 16.48 13.01 13.82
N LEU A 341 17.58 13.76 13.65
CA LEU A 341 18.82 13.23 13.07
C LEU A 341 19.51 12.24 14.00
N VAL A 342 19.62 12.55 15.30
CA VAL A 342 20.20 11.65 16.30
C VAL A 342 19.39 10.38 16.39
N GLY A 343 18.06 10.43 16.40
CA GLY A 343 17.21 9.23 16.38
C GLY A 343 17.51 8.35 15.17
N SER A 344 17.62 8.97 13.99
CA SER A 344 17.80 8.28 12.72
C SER A 344 19.23 7.78 12.47
N LEU A 345 20.25 8.52 12.91
CA LEU A 345 21.66 8.30 12.55
C LEU A 345 22.53 7.90 13.75
N GLY A 346 22.28 8.51 14.91
CA GLY A 346 23.03 8.28 16.14
C GLY A 346 22.46 7.11 16.94
N LEU A 347 21.31 7.30 17.58
CA LEU A 347 20.66 6.31 18.43
C LEU A 347 20.46 4.98 17.71
N ALA A 348 20.05 4.98 16.45
CA ALA A 348 19.89 3.74 15.69
C ALA A 348 21.21 3.05 15.32
N ALA A 349 22.35 3.76 15.32
CA ALA A 349 23.67 3.14 15.21
C ALA A 349 24.13 2.55 16.55
N TRP A 350 23.81 3.21 17.67
CA TRP A 350 24.15 2.79 19.03
C TRP A 350 23.27 1.63 19.53
N VAL A 351 21.98 1.69 19.25
CA VAL A 351 20.97 0.69 19.55
C VAL A 351 20.35 0.24 18.23
N PRO A 352 21.04 -0.59 17.44
CA PRO A 352 20.46 -1.10 16.22
C PRO A 352 19.23 -1.96 16.54
N GLY A 353 18.28 -2.01 15.60
CA GLY A 353 16.96 -2.60 15.84
C GLY A 353 17.00 -4.06 16.30
N ASP A 354 18.04 -4.82 15.92
CA ASP A 354 18.30 -6.18 16.40
C ASP A 354 18.61 -6.23 17.90
N ARG A 355 19.30 -5.23 18.47
CA ARG A 355 19.52 -5.14 19.93
C ARG A 355 18.21 -4.85 20.65
N LEU A 356 17.40 -3.93 20.12
CA LEU A 356 16.08 -3.63 20.70
C LEU A 356 15.19 -4.88 20.68
N VAL A 357 15.14 -5.59 19.55
CA VAL A 357 14.35 -6.83 19.43
C VAL A 357 14.87 -7.90 20.39
N ARG A 358 16.19 -8.09 20.51
CA ARG A 358 16.78 -9.02 21.47
C ARG A 358 16.45 -8.67 22.92
N TRP A 359 16.45 -7.38 23.27
CA TRP A 359 16.05 -6.94 24.60
C TRP A 359 14.56 -7.20 24.86
N LEU A 360 13.69 -6.89 23.88
CA LEU A 360 12.25 -7.18 23.99
C LEU A 360 11.96 -8.68 24.08
N SER A 361 12.68 -9.53 23.34
CA SER A 361 12.50 -10.98 23.41
C SER A 361 12.95 -11.56 24.75
N GLN A 362 13.99 -10.99 25.37
CA GLN A 362 14.42 -11.39 26.72
C GLN A 362 13.35 -11.13 27.78
N LEU A 363 12.60 -10.03 27.66
CA LEU A 363 11.49 -9.73 28.57
C LEU A 363 10.35 -10.75 28.45
N ASP A 364 10.16 -11.32 27.27
CA ASP A 364 9.16 -12.34 26.95
C ASP A 364 9.68 -13.78 27.14
N GLY A 365 10.90 -13.94 27.70
CA GLY A 365 11.52 -15.25 27.92
C GLY A 365 11.89 -16.02 26.65
N SER A 366 11.90 -15.37 25.48
CA SER A 366 12.18 -15.98 24.18
C SER A 366 13.63 -15.74 23.73
N ALA A 367 14.24 -16.76 23.10
CA ALA A 367 15.56 -16.59 22.47
C ALA A 367 15.52 -15.50 21.40
N GLY A 368 16.59 -14.71 21.32
CA GLY A 368 16.68 -13.57 20.42
C GLY A 368 16.37 -13.88 18.95
N VAL A 369 15.93 -12.88 18.20
CA VAL A 369 15.79 -12.92 16.73
C VAL A 369 16.99 -12.22 16.12
N VAL A 370 17.56 -12.80 15.06
CA VAL A 370 18.60 -12.14 14.26
C VAL A 370 17.99 -11.76 12.92
N PHE A 371 18.16 -10.51 12.52
CA PHE A 371 17.72 -10.07 11.21
C PHE A 371 18.83 -10.31 10.21
N LEU A 372 18.52 -11.09 9.17
CA LEU A 372 19.38 -11.24 8.01
C LEU A 372 19.57 -9.85 7.44
N ARG A 373 20.80 -9.36 7.47
CA ARG A 373 21.14 -8.10 6.83
C ARG A 373 21.12 -8.33 5.32
N SER A 374 19.92 -8.37 4.74
CA SER A 374 19.69 -8.32 3.29
C SER A 374 20.45 -7.14 2.66
N HIS A 375 20.70 -6.12 3.48
CA HIS A 375 21.35 -4.87 3.16
C HIS A 375 22.66 -4.72 3.97
N GLU A 376 23.61 -5.64 3.80
CA GLU A 376 24.80 -5.85 4.67
C GLU A 376 25.75 -4.66 4.88
N LYS A 377 25.55 -3.52 4.20
CA LYS A 377 26.34 -2.30 4.43
C LYS A 377 25.52 -1.03 4.64
N PHE A 378 24.20 -1.11 4.81
CA PHE A 378 23.36 0.08 4.98
C PHE A 378 23.35 0.60 6.43
N GLY A 379 24.08 -0.06 7.33
CA GLY A 379 24.24 0.28 8.75
C GLY A 379 24.95 1.60 9.00
N GLN A 380 25.96 1.90 8.18
CA GLN A 380 26.79 3.10 8.29
C GLN A 380 26.49 4.00 7.08
N LEU A 381 26.23 5.29 7.31
CA LEU A 381 26.20 6.30 6.25
C LEU A 381 27.63 6.61 5.79
N THR A 382 28.31 5.62 5.23
CA THR A 382 29.59 5.82 4.56
C THR A 382 29.35 6.05 3.07
N PRO A 383 30.22 6.81 2.39
CA PRO A 383 30.18 6.94 0.93
C PRO A 383 30.16 5.58 0.23
N GLN A 384 30.89 4.59 0.76
CA GLN A 384 30.95 3.23 0.23
C GLN A 384 29.62 2.48 0.40
N ALA A 385 28.94 2.63 1.53
CA ALA A 385 27.60 2.08 1.75
C ALA A 385 26.57 2.70 0.80
N LEU A 386 26.64 4.02 0.60
CA LEU A 386 25.78 4.74 -0.33
C LEU A 386 26.04 4.32 -1.78
N TRP A 387 27.30 4.15 -2.16
CA TRP A 387 27.69 3.66 -3.48
C TRP A 387 27.19 2.25 -3.73
N HIS A 388 27.46 1.34 -2.79
CA HIS A 388 26.95 -0.03 -2.85
C HIS A 388 25.42 -0.07 -2.93
N THR A 389 24.73 0.81 -2.18
CA THR A 389 23.28 0.96 -2.30
C THR A 389 22.86 1.27 -3.72
N LEU A 390 23.52 2.21 -4.37
CA LEU A 390 23.17 2.63 -5.72
C LEU A 390 23.50 1.54 -6.75
N THR A 391 24.49 0.68 -6.52
CA THR A 391 24.93 -0.30 -7.54
C THR A 391 24.49 -1.75 -7.28
N TYR A 392 24.01 -2.09 -6.08
CA TYR A 392 23.74 -3.48 -5.66
C TYR A 392 22.66 -4.20 -6.49
N GLN A 393 21.70 -3.46 -7.02
CA GLN A 393 20.60 -3.99 -7.80
C GLN A 393 20.47 -3.20 -9.10
N ARG A 394 20.14 -3.91 -10.18
CA ARG A 394 19.98 -3.32 -11.50
C ARG A 394 18.82 -2.31 -11.52
N PHE A 395 19.04 -1.17 -12.17
CA PHE A 395 17.99 -0.20 -12.50
C PHE A 395 17.28 -0.56 -13.81
N LEU A 396 15.96 -0.41 -13.79
CA LEU A 396 14.98 -0.65 -14.82
C LEU A 396 14.27 0.68 -15.13
N TRP A 397 15.01 1.63 -15.71
CA TRP A 397 14.54 2.99 -15.99
C TRP A 397 13.28 3.07 -16.85
N TYR A 398 13.02 2.05 -17.67
CA TYR A 398 11.79 1.97 -18.46
C TYR A 398 10.53 1.96 -17.59
N ARG A 399 10.61 1.59 -16.29
CA ARG A 399 9.48 1.59 -15.35
C ARG A 399 8.94 2.99 -15.04
N LEU A 400 9.69 4.05 -15.36
CA LEU A 400 9.20 5.43 -15.28
C LEU A 400 8.04 5.70 -16.24
N TRP A 401 7.99 4.97 -17.36
CA TRP A 401 7.01 5.07 -18.43
C TRP A 401 6.06 3.86 -18.42
N PRO A 402 4.92 3.90 -19.15
CA PRO A 402 4.00 2.77 -19.29
C PRO A 402 4.72 1.46 -19.65
N ASN A 403 4.47 0.41 -18.87
CA ASN A 403 5.11 -0.89 -19.04
C ASN A 403 4.22 -2.03 -18.52
N PRO A 404 4.54 -3.32 -18.80
CA PRO A 404 3.74 -4.45 -18.35
C PRO A 404 3.59 -4.58 -16.83
N SER A 405 4.59 -4.13 -16.07
CA SER A 405 4.59 -4.23 -14.60
C SER A 405 3.80 -3.11 -13.94
N PHE A 406 3.83 -1.91 -14.52
CA PHE A 406 2.97 -0.81 -14.12
C PHE A 406 2.44 -0.07 -15.35
N ARG A 407 1.19 -0.34 -15.70
CA ARG A 407 0.56 0.11 -16.97
C ARG A 407 0.65 1.61 -17.24
N TRP A 408 0.65 2.43 -16.19
CA TRP A 408 0.74 3.88 -16.32
C TRP A 408 2.19 4.39 -16.36
N GLY A 409 3.14 3.61 -15.86
CA GLY A 409 4.45 4.10 -15.49
C GLY A 409 4.39 4.96 -14.22
N LEU A 410 5.55 5.08 -13.57
CA LEU A 410 5.65 5.78 -12.28
C LEU A 410 5.37 7.27 -12.40
N LEU A 411 5.88 7.94 -13.44
CA LEU A 411 5.77 9.39 -13.56
C LEU A 411 4.33 9.84 -13.81
N LEU A 412 3.63 9.18 -14.73
CA LEU A 412 2.23 9.51 -15.03
C LEU A 412 1.32 9.19 -13.84
N ALA A 413 1.49 8.04 -13.20
CA ALA A 413 0.70 7.69 -12.02
C ALA A 413 0.93 8.68 -10.87
N LEU A 414 2.18 9.09 -10.61
CA LEU A 414 2.49 10.07 -9.59
C LEU A 414 1.90 11.44 -9.93
N ALA A 415 2.01 11.87 -11.18
CA ALA A 415 1.43 13.13 -11.66
C ALA A 415 -0.09 13.13 -11.44
N LEU A 416 -0.79 12.07 -11.87
CA LEU A 416 -2.22 11.91 -11.62
C LEU A 416 -2.54 11.89 -10.11
N GLY A 417 -1.71 11.25 -9.30
CA GLY A 417 -1.85 11.15 -7.85
C GLY A 417 -1.71 12.47 -7.07
N THR A 418 -0.91 13.41 -7.59
CA THR A 418 -0.42 14.58 -6.83
C THR A 418 -0.74 15.93 -7.45
N MET A 419 -0.90 16.02 -8.79
CA MET A 419 -1.11 17.31 -9.48
C MET A 419 -2.36 18.04 -9.01
N GLY A 420 -3.42 17.33 -8.65
CA GLY A 420 -4.63 17.94 -8.10
C GLY A 420 -4.35 18.74 -6.83
N LEU A 421 -3.65 18.11 -5.87
CA LEU A 421 -3.28 18.75 -4.61
C LEU A 421 -2.27 19.88 -4.82
N ILE A 422 -1.24 19.66 -5.64
CA ILE A 422 -0.24 20.69 -5.98
C ILE A 422 -0.92 21.91 -6.62
N GLY A 423 -1.80 21.68 -7.60
CA GLY A 423 -2.57 22.74 -8.25
C GLY A 423 -3.43 23.53 -7.26
N LEU A 424 -4.12 22.85 -6.33
CA LEU A 424 -4.90 23.53 -5.29
C LEU A 424 -4.00 24.40 -4.39
N LEU A 425 -2.86 23.88 -3.96
CA LEU A 425 -1.92 24.63 -3.11
C LEU A 425 -1.38 25.85 -3.84
N VAL A 426 -0.96 25.71 -5.10
CA VAL A 426 -0.46 26.83 -5.92
C VAL A 426 -1.55 27.88 -6.16
N LEU A 427 -2.77 27.46 -6.50
CA LEU A 427 -3.89 28.39 -6.75
C LEU A 427 -4.27 29.17 -5.50
N THR A 428 -4.37 28.49 -4.36
CA THR A 428 -4.77 29.13 -3.09
C THR A 428 -3.65 30.02 -2.53
N TYR A 429 -2.39 29.64 -2.75
CA TYR A 429 -1.24 30.49 -2.48
C TYR A 429 -1.27 31.77 -3.32
N ARG A 430 -1.47 31.65 -4.65
CA ARG A 430 -1.55 32.80 -5.57
C ARG A 430 -2.71 33.75 -5.27
N ARG A 431 -3.80 33.24 -4.69
CA ARG A 431 -4.92 34.07 -4.20
C ARG A 431 -4.66 34.73 -2.84
N GLY A 432 -3.50 34.48 -2.23
CA GLY A 432 -3.15 35.04 -0.93
C GLY A 432 -3.95 34.45 0.23
N TRP A 433 -4.45 33.22 0.12
CA TRP A 433 -5.29 32.62 1.18
C TRP A 433 -4.49 32.09 2.36
N TRP A 434 -3.20 31.87 2.15
CA TRP A 434 -2.24 31.49 3.15
C TRP A 434 -0.87 31.99 2.69
N HIS A 435 0.01 32.27 3.64
CA HIS A 435 1.32 32.85 3.37
C HIS A 435 2.38 32.04 4.10
N TRP A 436 3.46 31.71 3.41
CA TRP A 436 4.66 31.14 3.99
C TRP A 436 5.81 32.09 3.81
N THR A 437 6.80 31.94 4.69
CA THR A 437 8.05 32.68 4.60
C THR A 437 8.80 32.35 3.30
N PRO A 438 9.62 33.29 2.78
CA PRO A 438 10.42 33.03 1.58
C PRO A 438 11.33 31.79 1.68
N TRP A 439 11.94 31.55 2.85
CA TRP A 439 12.75 30.35 3.10
C TRP A 439 11.90 29.08 3.26
N GLY A 440 10.72 29.16 3.88
CA GLY A 440 9.78 28.04 3.92
C GLY A 440 9.43 27.51 2.53
N ARG A 441 9.25 28.42 1.56
CA ARG A 441 9.01 28.03 0.14
C ARG A 441 10.22 27.37 -0.50
N ARG A 442 11.43 27.86 -0.23
CA ARG A 442 12.67 27.25 -0.75
C ARG A 442 12.86 25.84 -0.18
N TYR A 443 12.67 25.66 1.13
CA TYR A 443 12.75 24.35 1.76
C TYR A 443 11.67 23.39 1.27
N LEU A 444 10.45 23.85 1.04
CA LEU A 444 9.43 23.05 0.39
C LEU A 444 9.92 22.49 -0.95
N GLY A 445 10.42 23.36 -1.83
CA GLY A 445 10.95 22.93 -3.13
C GLY A 445 12.07 21.90 -3.00
N LEU A 446 13.06 22.17 -2.13
CA LEU A 446 14.19 21.28 -1.91
C LEU A 446 13.79 19.92 -1.32
N VAL A 447 12.92 19.92 -0.30
CA VAL A 447 12.47 18.68 0.36
C VAL A 447 11.61 17.84 -0.59
N MET A 448 10.67 18.46 -1.31
CA MET A 448 9.85 17.73 -2.29
C MET A 448 10.71 17.18 -3.43
N ALA A 449 11.69 17.95 -3.93
CA ALA A 449 12.62 17.48 -4.95
C ALA A 449 13.47 16.29 -4.45
N ALA A 450 14.00 16.36 -3.23
CA ALA A 450 14.77 15.28 -2.63
C ALA A 450 13.93 13.99 -2.52
N PHE A 451 12.69 14.08 -2.01
CA PHE A 451 11.81 12.92 -1.92
C PHE A 451 11.42 12.36 -3.29
N PHE A 452 11.18 13.23 -4.28
CA PHE A 452 10.91 12.80 -5.65
C PHE A 452 12.11 12.04 -6.25
N ILE A 453 13.32 12.56 -6.11
CA ILE A 453 14.54 11.93 -6.61
C ILE A 453 14.74 10.56 -5.95
N VAL A 454 14.75 10.51 -4.60
CA VAL A 454 14.93 9.25 -3.88
C VAL A 454 13.86 8.22 -4.25
N GLY A 455 12.58 8.63 -4.30
CA GLY A 455 11.49 7.75 -4.70
C GLY A 455 11.64 7.21 -6.13
N THR A 456 12.13 8.03 -7.06
CA THR A 456 12.39 7.65 -8.46
C THR A 456 13.50 6.60 -8.55
N PHE A 457 14.63 6.85 -7.89
CA PHE A 457 15.78 5.92 -7.89
C PHE A 457 15.43 4.57 -7.27
N VAL A 458 14.74 4.57 -6.12
CA VAL A 458 14.36 3.32 -5.45
C VAL A 458 13.29 2.56 -6.27
N SER A 459 12.35 3.25 -6.90
CA SER A 459 11.30 2.61 -7.71
C SER A 459 11.80 1.95 -8.98
N THR A 460 12.94 2.38 -9.52
CA THR A 460 13.47 1.80 -10.76
C THR A 460 14.31 0.56 -10.51
N LYS A 461 14.66 0.20 -9.28
CA LYS A 461 15.37 -1.05 -9.01
C LYS A 461 14.50 -2.27 -9.30
N ILE A 462 15.14 -3.37 -9.70
CA ILE A 462 14.51 -4.70 -9.75
C ILE A 462 13.86 -5.00 -8.38
N GLY A 463 12.63 -5.53 -8.41
CA GLY A 463 11.75 -5.68 -7.25
C GLY A 463 10.89 -4.46 -6.93
N GLY A 464 11.06 -3.32 -7.60
CA GLY A 464 10.29 -2.08 -7.40
C GLY A 464 9.43 -1.64 -8.60
N GLY A 465 8.77 -0.49 -8.52
CA GLY A 465 8.22 0.18 -9.70
C GLY A 465 6.91 -0.37 -10.27
N ASP A 466 6.24 -1.25 -9.51
CA ASP A 466 4.91 -1.79 -9.81
C ASP A 466 3.76 -0.90 -9.31
N ASN A 467 4.08 0.06 -8.43
CA ASN A 467 3.14 1.03 -7.85
C ASN A 467 3.90 2.24 -7.26
N LEU A 468 3.21 3.14 -6.56
CA LEU A 468 3.78 4.39 -6.00
C LEU A 468 4.38 4.29 -4.58
N HIS A 469 4.59 3.08 -4.03
CA HIS A 469 4.97 2.92 -2.61
C HIS A 469 6.28 3.61 -2.22
N ASN A 470 7.23 3.76 -3.15
CA ASN A 470 8.50 4.44 -2.87
C ASN A 470 8.42 5.97 -2.98
N TYR A 471 7.30 6.52 -3.45
CA TYR A 471 7.00 7.95 -3.35
C TYR A 471 6.29 8.30 -2.04
N ASP A 472 6.28 7.39 -1.07
CA ASP A 472 5.67 7.56 0.24
C ASP A 472 6.09 8.86 0.95
N MET A 473 7.39 9.17 0.97
CA MET A 473 7.90 10.39 1.61
C MET A 473 7.38 11.66 0.96
N LEU A 474 7.27 11.65 -0.38
CA LEU A 474 6.74 12.75 -1.18
C LEU A 474 5.24 12.92 -0.92
N LEU A 475 4.47 11.82 -0.92
CA LEU A 475 3.04 11.84 -0.66
C LEU A 475 2.74 12.40 0.74
N VAL A 476 3.40 11.89 1.78
CA VAL A 476 3.26 12.42 3.14
C VAL A 476 3.74 13.88 3.23
N GLY A 477 4.83 14.23 2.56
CA GLY A 477 5.34 15.60 2.50
C GLY A 477 4.35 16.59 1.89
N LEU A 478 3.64 16.18 0.85
CA LEU A 478 2.55 16.96 0.25
C LEU A 478 1.33 17.06 1.18
N LEU A 479 0.98 15.99 1.92
CA LEU A 479 -0.05 16.05 2.96
C LEU A 479 0.34 17.05 4.06
N PHE A 480 1.60 17.05 4.49
CA PHE A 480 2.10 18.01 5.48
C PHE A 480 2.05 19.43 4.97
N THR A 481 2.40 19.64 3.70
CA THR A 481 2.27 20.94 3.04
C THR A 481 0.82 21.42 3.04
N ALA A 482 -0.12 20.53 2.72
CA ALA A 482 -1.55 20.84 2.75
C ALA A 482 -2.06 21.16 4.15
N GLY A 483 -1.63 20.40 5.16
CA GLY A 483 -1.92 20.68 6.56
C GLY A 483 -1.34 22.01 7.02
N ALA A 484 -0.08 22.31 6.70
CA ALA A 484 0.56 23.54 7.11
C ALA A 484 -0.11 24.76 6.44
N ALA A 485 -0.48 24.65 5.16
CA ALA A 485 -1.32 25.65 4.49
C ALA A 485 -2.70 25.81 5.18
N TRP A 486 -3.34 24.70 5.57
CA TRP A 486 -4.59 24.68 6.35
C TRP A 486 -4.46 25.48 7.64
N GLN A 487 -3.40 25.23 8.42
CA GLN A 487 -3.12 25.92 9.68
C GLN A 487 -2.74 27.40 9.48
N ALA A 488 -2.14 27.74 8.33
CA ALA A 488 -1.69 29.09 7.98
C ALA A 488 -2.77 30.02 7.39
N GLY A 489 -4.06 29.67 7.50
CA GLY A 489 -5.19 30.54 7.12
C GLY A 489 -6.13 29.96 6.07
N LEU A 490 -5.69 28.94 5.32
CA LEU A 490 -6.52 28.28 4.32
C LEU A 490 -7.80 27.70 4.95
N GLY A 491 -7.70 27.08 6.12
CA GLY A 491 -8.85 26.51 6.83
C GLY A 491 -9.88 27.54 7.31
N GLN A 492 -9.49 28.80 7.49
CA GLN A 492 -10.41 29.89 7.83
C GLN A 492 -11.13 30.42 6.58
N ARG A 493 -10.39 30.63 5.48
CA ARG A 493 -10.96 31.09 4.20
C ARG A 493 -11.97 30.12 3.61
N PHE A 494 -11.73 28.82 3.79
CA PHE A 494 -12.67 27.76 3.43
C PHE A 494 -14.02 27.83 4.18
N ARG A 495 -14.09 28.50 5.34
CA ARG A 495 -15.34 28.72 6.07
C ARG A 495 -16.16 29.86 5.50
N VAL A 496 -15.49 30.91 4.99
CA VAL A 496 -16.12 32.18 4.60
C VAL A 496 -16.54 32.20 3.13
N ASP A 497 -15.73 31.65 2.22
CA ASP A 497 -15.94 31.75 0.76
C ASP A 497 -16.55 30.48 0.11
N ALA A 498 -17.31 29.68 0.88
CA ALA A 498 -17.94 28.44 0.38
C ALA A 498 -18.86 28.66 -0.84
N ALA A 499 -19.35 29.88 -1.07
CA ALA A 499 -20.19 30.24 -2.20
C ALA A 499 -19.44 30.62 -3.50
N GLY A 500 -18.15 31.00 -3.40
CA GLY A 500 -17.31 31.47 -4.51
C GLY A 500 -16.40 30.40 -5.12
N LEU A 501 -16.10 29.34 -4.37
CA LEU A 501 -15.30 28.19 -4.83
C LEU A 501 -16.15 27.13 -5.52
N ARG A 502 -16.63 27.51 -6.69
CA ARG A 502 -17.37 26.59 -7.52
C ARG A 502 -16.35 25.63 -8.21
N PRO A 503 -16.68 24.34 -8.44
CA PRO A 503 -15.98 23.32 -9.26
C PRO A 503 -14.49 22.90 -9.16
N TRP A 504 -13.51 23.72 -8.78
CA TRP A 504 -12.07 23.31 -8.87
C TRP A 504 -11.55 22.55 -7.64
N LEU A 505 -12.19 22.78 -6.50
CA LEU A 505 -12.01 22.04 -5.25
C LEU A 505 -12.50 20.59 -5.34
N VAL A 506 -13.48 20.35 -6.21
CA VAL A 506 -13.99 19.02 -6.56
C VAL A 506 -12.93 18.21 -7.32
N ILE A 507 -12.09 18.88 -8.11
CA ILE A 507 -11.10 18.29 -9.02
C ILE A 507 -9.77 17.92 -8.29
N ALA A 508 -9.35 18.69 -7.29
CA ALA A 508 -8.15 18.41 -6.47
C ALA A 508 -8.37 17.37 -5.36
N VAL A 509 -9.62 17.22 -4.91
CA VAL A 509 -10.01 16.41 -3.74
C VAL A 509 -10.55 15.02 -4.16
N LEU A 510 -11.10 14.84 -5.37
CA LEU A 510 -11.71 13.56 -5.80
C LEU A 510 -11.08 12.88 -7.03
N GLY A 511 -10.38 13.61 -7.91
CA GLY A 511 -9.90 13.07 -9.20
C GLY A 511 -8.93 11.87 -9.07
N PRO A 512 -7.90 11.95 -8.21
CA PRO A 512 -6.93 10.87 -8.05
C PRO A 512 -7.48 9.68 -7.21
N VAL A 513 -8.32 10.02 -6.24
CA VAL A 513 -8.96 9.09 -5.27
C VAL A 513 -9.86 8.05 -5.95
N LEU A 514 -10.54 8.41 -7.06
CA LEU A 514 -11.38 7.48 -7.81
C LEU A 514 -10.64 6.73 -8.92
N VAL A 515 -9.64 7.35 -9.56
CA VAL A 515 -8.98 6.78 -10.75
C VAL A 515 -7.96 5.69 -10.37
N LEU A 516 -7.19 5.85 -9.28
CA LEU A 516 -6.17 4.87 -8.87
C LEU A 516 -6.75 3.77 -7.97
N SER A 517 -7.64 4.11 -7.03
CA SER A 517 -8.28 3.12 -6.14
C SER A 517 -9.15 2.13 -6.92
N ALA A 518 -9.88 2.60 -7.93
CA ALA A 518 -10.69 1.74 -8.75
C ALA A 518 -9.83 0.85 -9.69
N TYR A 519 -8.59 1.25 -10.01
CA TYR A 519 -7.70 0.52 -10.94
C TYR A 519 -7.18 -0.81 -10.39
N SER A 520 -7.00 -0.91 -9.06
CA SER A 520 -6.88 -2.22 -8.42
C SER A 520 -8.23 -2.90 -8.50
N THR A 521 -8.46 -3.60 -9.61
CA THR A 521 -9.68 -4.34 -9.88
C THR A 521 -9.88 -5.29 -8.70
N TYR A 522 -10.97 -5.12 -7.96
CA TYR A 522 -11.42 -6.13 -7.01
C TYR A 522 -11.72 -7.38 -7.83
N GLN A 523 -10.78 -8.32 -7.81
CA GLN A 523 -11.03 -9.68 -8.24
C GLN A 523 -11.60 -10.37 -7.00
N PRO A 524 -12.79 -11.00 -7.06
CA PRO A 524 -13.21 -11.91 -6.01
C PRO A 524 -12.04 -12.87 -5.79
N ILE A 525 -11.50 -12.91 -4.58
CA ILE A 525 -10.33 -13.75 -4.35
C ILE A 525 -10.80 -15.20 -4.47
N PRO A 526 -10.33 -15.96 -5.47
CA PRO A 526 -10.77 -17.33 -5.64
C PRO A 526 -10.34 -18.11 -4.40
N ARG A 527 -11.32 -18.64 -3.67
CA ARG A 527 -11.10 -19.52 -2.54
C ARG A 527 -11.57 -20.90 -2.92
N VAL A 528 -10.70 -21.86 -2.73
CA VAL A 528 -11.06 -23.27 -2.81
C VAL A 528 -12.13 -23.57 -1.74
N PRO A 529 -13.18 -24.38 -2.01
CA PRO A 529 -14.19 -24.70 -1.01
C PRO A 529 -13.61 -25.35 0.26
N ALA A 530 -14.23 -25.11 1.41
CA ALA A 530 -13.73 -25.61 2.71
C ALA A 530 -13.49 -27.15 2.76
N PRO A 531 -14.33 -28.01 2.16
CA PRO A 531 -14.04 -29.44 2.11
C PRO A 531 -12.72 -29.76 1.40
N ARG A 532 -12.46 -29.14 0.25
CA ARG A 532 -11.23 -29.31 -0.53
C ARG A 532 -10.01 -28.72 0.19
N GLN A 533 -10.17 -27.63 0.95
CA GLN A 533 -9.10 -27.12 1.81
C GLN A 533 -8.69 -28.15 2.87
N ARG A 534 -9.66 -28.80 3.53
CA ARG A 534 -9.41 -29.82 4.54
C ARG A 534 -8.75 -31.06 3.94
N GLU A 535 -9.19 -31.48 2.76
CA GLU A 535 -8.59 -32.59 2.01
C GLU A 535 -7.11 -32.33 1.71
N ILE A 536 -6.77 -31.17 1.13
CA ILE A 536 -5.39 -30.80 0.81
C ILE A 536 -4.53 -30.75 2.08
N LEU A 537 -5.03 -30.13 3.15
CA LEU A 537 -4.29 -30.08 4.41
C LEU A 537 -4.13 -31.45 5.05
N ALA A 538 -5.15 -32.31 5.03
CA ALA A 538 -5.05 -33.68 5.54
C ALA A 538 -3.98 -34.47 4.78
N HIS A 539 -4.00 -34.42 3.44
CA HIS A 539 -2.98 -35.09 2.63
C HIS A 539 -1.57 -34.55 2.94
N LEU A 540 -1.40 -33.24 3.03
CA LEU A 540 -0.11 -32.65 3.39
C LEU A 540 0.36 -33.10 4.80
N ARG A 541 -0.55 -33.19 5.77
CA ARG A 541 -0.23 -33.68 7.13
C ARG A 541 0.25 -35.12 7.09
N ASP A 542 -0.48 -35.99 6.40
CA ASP A 542 -0.14 -37.41 6.29
C ASP A 542 1.21 -37.61 5.58
N LEU A 543 1.51 -36.79 4.57
CA LEU A 543 2.80 -36.80 3.89
C LEU A 543 3.93 -36.40 4.84
N ILE A 544 3.79 -35.28 5.55
CA ILE A 544 4.79 -34.80 6.53
C ILE A 544 5.00 -35.84 7.64
N GLN A 545 3.92 -36.42 8.19
CA GLN A 545 4.00 -37.42 9.25
C GLN A 545 4.73 -38.68 8.81
N ARG A 546 4.44 -39.20 7.61
CA ARG A 546 5.14 -40.37 7.05
C ARG A 546 6.63 -40.09 6.89
N THR A 547 6.98 -38.95 6.29
CA THR A 547 8.38 -38.55 6.13
C THR A 547 9.11 -38.38 7.47
N GLN A 548 8.44 -37.83 8.49
CA GLN A 548 8.99 -37.76 9.85
C GLN A 548 9.21 -39.14 10.47
N ALA A 549 8.26 -40.07 10.28
CA ALA A 549 8.36 -41.44 10.79
C ALA A 549 9.48 -42.25 10.13
N GLU A 550 9.75 -42.00 8.85
CA GLU A 550 10.84 -42.62 8.10
C GLU A 550 12.23 -42.07 8.48
N GLY A 551 12.28 -40.87 9.09
CA GLY A 551 13.53 -40.24 9.54
C GLY A 551 14.47 -39.77 8.41
N GLN A 552 13.97 -39.68 7.17
CA GLN A 552 14.79 -39.49 5.97
C GLN A 552 15.04 -38.01 5.61
N GLY A 553 15.76 -37.27 6.46
CA GLY A 553 16.20 -35.89 6.15
C GLY A 553 15.23 -34.78 6.60
N GLU A 554 15.60 -33.53 6.34
CA GLU A 554 14.87 -32.37 6.88
C GLU A 554 13.73 -31.93 5.96
N ILE A 555 12.67 -31.34 6.53
CA ILE A 555 11.54 -30.78 5.76
C ILE A 555 11.72 -29.27 5.64
N LEU A 556 12.05 -28.79 4.44
CA LEU A 556 12.24 -27.37 4.17
C LEU A 556 10.91 -26.69 3.80
N PHE A 557 10.44 -25.80 4.67
CA PHE A 557 9.43 -24.81 4.31
C PHE A 557 10.10 -23.59 3.68
N MET A 558 10.35 -23.64 2.36
CA MET A 558 10.85 -22.50 1.59
C MET A 558 9.80 -21.39 1.53
N ASP A 559 8.53 -21.79 1.34
CA ASP A 559 7.33 -20.98 1.49
C ASP A 559 6.38 -21.67 2.49
N PHE A 560 5.20 -21.11 2.76
CA PHE A 560 4.17 -21.69 3.62
C PHE A 560 4.58 -21.89 5.10
N ARG A 561 5.61 -21.20 5.59
CA ARG A 561 6.05 -21.28 7.00
C ARG A 561 4.95 -20.91 8.01
N HIS A 562 3.95 -20.13 7.60
CA HIS A 562 2.79 -19.83 8.43
C HIS A 562 1.95 -21.07 8.78
N PHE A 563 2.08 -22.16 8.03
CA PHE A 563 1.48 -23.44 8.41
C PHE A 563 2.01 -23.94 9.75
N LEU A 564 3.29 -23.72 10.04
CA LEU A 564 3.89 -24.01 11.35
C LEU A 564 3.40 -23.00 12.40
N THR A 565 3.37 -21.70 12.07
CA THR A 565 2.91 -20.62 12.97
C THR A 565 1.49 -20.82 13.50
N PHE A 566 0.60 -21.40 12.69
CA PHE A 566 -0.81 -21.59 13.03
C PHE A 566 -1.17 -23.06 13.25
N HIS A 567 -0.18 -23.95 13.39
CA HIS A 567 -0.39 -25.39 13.62
C HIS A 567 -1.34 -26.04 12.61
N LEU A 568 -1.26 -25.62 11.35
CA LEU A 568 -2.08 -26.17 10.26
C LEU A 568 -1.55 -27.52 9.77
N VAL A 569 -0.29 -27.81 10.05
CA VAL A 569 0.42 -29.07 9.78
C VAL A 569 1.20 -29.50 11.03
N PRO A 570 1.62 -30.78 11.15
CA PRO A 570 2.54 -31.22 12.18
C PRO A 570 3.76 -30.30 12.28
N GLN A 571 4.24 -30.12 13.50
CA GLN A 571 5.47 -29.37 13.72
C GLN A 571 6.67 -30.20 13.22
N VAL A 572 7.59 -29.52 12.54
CA VAL A 572 8.87 -30.07 12.09
C VAL A 572 9.99 -29.17 12.62
N PRO A 573 11.22 -29.70 12.81
CA PRO A 573 12.38 -28.85 13.07
C PRO A 573 12.47 -27.73 12.03
N LEU A 574 12.49 -26.48 12.49
CA LEU A 574 12.52 -25.33 11.60
C LEU A 574 13.90 -25.24 10.93
N VAL A 575 13.92 -25.32 9.60
CA VAL A 575 15.06 -24.90 8.77
C VAL A 575 14.85 -23.43 8.41
N PRO A 576 15.52 -22.48 9.11
CA PRO A 576 15.25 -21.07 8.89
C PRO A 576 15.94 -20.51 7.65
N GLU A 577 16.99 -21.18 7.14
CA GLU A 577 17.67 -20.87 5.89
C GLU A 577 16.73 -21.02 4.68
N TYR A 578 17.13 -20.45 3.54
CA TYR A 578 16.43 -20.66 2.25
C TYR A 578 14.97 -20.21 2.22
N GLU A 579 14.62 -19.19 3.02
CA GLU A 579 13.33 -18.52 2.94
C GLU A 579 13.14 -17.85 1.57
N LYS A 580 11.96 -18.00 0.98
CA LYS A 580 11.65 -17.54 -0.39
C LYS A 580 11.98 -16.07 -0.64
N LYS A 581 11.52 -15.12 0.20
CA LYS A 581 11.78 -13.69 -0.01
C LYS A 581 13.27 -13.36 0.08
N PHE A 582 13.99 -14.01 1.00
CA PHE A 582 15.44 -13.90 1.10
C PHE A 582 16.14 -14.40 -0.17
N LEU A 583 15.77 -15.59 -0.66
CA LEU A 583 16.33 -16.12 -1.91
C LEU A 583 16.01 -15.23 -3.11
N ILE A 584 14.79 -14.69 -3.20
CA ILE A 584 14.39 -13.74 -4.26
C ILE A 584 15.27 -12.47 -4.23
N ASP A 585 15.43 -11.84 -3.07
CA ASP A 585 16.24 -10.63 -2.92
C ASP A 585 17.72 -10.87 -3.30
N ARG A 586 18.25 -12.03 -2.93
CA ARG A 586 19.61 -12.45 -3.26
C ARG A 586 19.76 -12.80 -4.74
N ALA A 587 18.72 -13.34 -5.38
CA ALA A 587 18.69 -13.57 -6.82
C ALA A 587 18.76 -12.26 -7.63
N PHE A 588 18.10 -11.19 -7.15
CA PHE A 588 18.11 -9.88 -7.81
C PHE A 588 19.49 -9.22 -7.87
N SER A 589 20.37 -9.60 -6.96
CA SER A 589 21.74 -9.10 -6.83
C SER A 589 22.79 -10.13 -7.26
N GLN A 590 22.37 -11.31 -7.73
CA GLN A 590 23.26 -12.38 -8.19
C GLN A 590 24.29 -12.76 -7.10
N HIS A 591 23.84 -12.82 -5.84
CA HIS A 591 24.73 -12.92 -4.69
C HIS A 591 25.22 -14.36 -4.45
N TRP A 592 26.29 -14.76 -5.15
CA TRP A 592 26.88 -16.10 -5.09
C TRP A 592 27.11 -16.65 -3.67
N PRO A 593 27.67 -15.90 -2.69
CA PRO A 593 27.92 -16.45 -1.36
C PRO A 593 26.65 -16.91 -0.61
N THR A 594 25.47 -16.43 -1.00
CA THR A 594 24.20 -16.96 -0.47
C THR A 594 23.84 -18.28 -1.11
N PHE A 595 24.07 -18.42 -2.42
CA PHE A 595 23.60 -19.55 -3.19
C PHE A 595 24.56 -20.74 -3.18
N GLU A 596 25.85 -20.53 -2.96
CA GLU A 596 26.83 -21.61 -2.82
C GLU A 596 26.42 -22.67 -1.76
N PRO A 597 26.12 -22.32 -0.50
CA PRO A 597 25.66 -23.31 0.48
C PRO A 597 24.30 -23.91 0.10
N TYR A 598 23.41 -23.12 -0.51
CA TYR A 598 22.11 -23.59 -0.96
C TYR A 598 22.24 -24.69 -2.03
N TYR A 599 23.08 -24.48 -3.04
CA TYR A 599 23.30 -25.44 -4.12
C TYR A 599 23.99 -26.70 -3.64
N ARG A 600 24.92 -26.58 -2.68
CA ARG A 600 25.53 -27.75 -2.03
C ARG A 600 24.47 -28.59 -1.30
N ASP A 601 23.61 -27.96 -0.50
CA ASP A 601 22.55 -28.65 0.24
C ASP A 601 21.53 -29.30 -0.71
N LEU A 602 21.23 -28.66 -1.85
CA LEU A 602 20.42 -29.28 -2.91
C LEU A 602 21.11 -30.50 -3.52
N ALA A 603 22.40 -30.40 -3.85
CA ALA A 603 23.18 -31.48 -4.47
C ALA A 603 23.38 -32.69 -3.56
N GLN A 604 23.42 -32.45 -2.25
CA GLN A 604 23.44 -33.48 -1.21
C GLN A 604 22.04 -34.06 -0.90
N GLN A 605 20.99 -33.52 -1.54
CA GLN A 605 19.60 -33.92 -1.30
C GLN A 605 19.23 -33.90 0.20
N ARG A 606 19.71 -32.86 0.91
CA ARG A 606 19.54 -32.67 2.35
C ARG A 606 18.08 -32.72 2.81
N PHE A 607 17.16 -32.29 1.94
CA PHE A 607 15.75 -32.17 2.29
C PHE A 607 14.96 -33.39 1.84
N ALA A 608 14.19 -33.98 2.75
CA ALA A 608 13.23 -35.02 2.45
C ALA A 608 12.09 -34.47 1.58
N LEU A 609 11.63 -33.28 1.97
CA LEU A 609 10.55 -32.55 1.32
C LEU A 609 10.89 -31.06 1.25
N ILE A 610 10.53 -30.41 0.15
CA ILE A 610 10.54 -28.95 0.01
C ILE A 610 9.11 -28.49 -0.23
N ILE A 611 8.58 -27.68 0.70
CA ILE A 611 7.26 -27.07 0.63
C ILE A 611 7.39 -25.67 0.05
N THR A 612 6.80 -25.44 -1.11
CA THR A 612 6.96 -24.18 -1.86
C THR A 612 5.75 -23.88 -2.75
N GLU A 613 5.76 -22.73 -3.42
CA GLU A 613 4.82 -22.46 -4.52
C GLU A 613 5.23 -23.24 -5.78
N PRO A 614 4.30 -23.52 -6.73
CA PRO A 614 4.63 -24.16 -7.99
C PRO A 614 5.81 -23.49 -8.72
N LEU A 615 6.92 -24.20 -8.80
CA LEU A 615 8.13 -23.75 -9.48
C LEU A 615 7.93 -23.84 -10.99
N LYS A 616 8.00 -22.70 -11.68
CA LYS A 616 7.85 -22.59 -13.14
C LYS A 616 9.18 -22.17 -13.72
N ASP A 617 9.76 -22.98 -14.60
CA ASP A 617 11.09 -22.77 -15.20
C ASP A 617 11.08 -21.86 -16.45
N ARG A 618 9.92 -21.26 -16.76
CA ARG A 618 9.72 -20.41 -17.93
C ARG A 618 10.30 -19.01 -17.71
N LEU A 619 11.24 -18.64 -18.58
CA LEU A 619 11.69 -17.26 -18.72
C LEU A 619 10.63 -16.42 -19.45
N LYS A 620 10.55 -15.15 -19.08
CA LYS A 620 9.57 -14.18 -19.57
C LYS A 620 10.26 -13.05 -20.33
N ASP A 621 9.58 -12.54 -21.35
CA ASP A 621 10.00 -11.32 -22.05
C ASP A 621 9.58 -10.07 -21.23
N PRO A 622 10.54 -9.21 -20.82
CA PRO A 622 10.26 -7.93 -20.15
C PRO A 622 9.33 -6.95 -20.89
N ARG A 623 9.21 -7.08 -22.22
CA ARG A 623 8.33 -6.21 -23.02
C ARG A 623 6.88 -6.62 -22.95
N GLU A 624 6.60 -7.88 -22.63
CA GLU A 624 5.25 -8.46 -22.70
C GLU A 624 4.69 -8.84 -21.33
N ALA A 625 5.56 -9.30 -20.42
CA ALA A 625 5.15 -9.90 -19.17
C ALA A 625 5.43 -9.03 -17.95
N ASN A 626 4.48 -9.00 -17.03
CA ASN A 626 4.64 -8.38 -15.72
C ASN A 626 5.73 -9.10 -14.90
N PHE A 627 6.59 -8.33 -14.22
CA PHE A 627 7.69 -8.80 -13.37
C PHE A 627 8.60 -9.83 -14.05
N ALA A 628 8.92 -9.62 -15.34
CA ALA A 628 9.71 -10.56 -16.10
C ALA A 628 11.15 -10.68 -15.57
N GLU A 629 11.78 -9.57 -15.19
CA GLU A 629 13.14 -9.58 -14.66
C GLU A 629 13.23 -10.28 -13.31
N GLU A 630 12.27 -10.01 -12.42
CA GLU A 630 12.18 -10.68 -11.12
C GLU A 630 11.94 -12.18 -11.31
N ASN A 631 11.03 -12.55 -12.22
CA ASN A 631 10.78 -13.94 -12.58
C ASN A 631 12.04 -14.60 -13.12
N ASN A 632 12.75 -13.96 -14.05
CA ASN A 632 13.92 -14.54 -14.69
C ASN A 632 15.07 -14.74 -13.68
N ALA A 633 15.27 -13.78 -12.76
CA ALA A 633 16.23 -13.93 -11.67
C ALA A 633 15.86 -15.10 -10.75
N TRP A 634 14.60 -15.19 -10.31
CA TRP A 634 14.10 -16.32 -9.52
C TRP A 634 14.26 -17.66 -10.25
N VAL A 635 13.95 -17.69 -11.54
CA VAL A 635 14.04 -18.91 -12.36
C VAL A 635 15.48 -19.40 -12.47
N GLN A 636 16.40 -18.49 -12.77
CA GLN A 636 17.82 -18.82 -12.97
C GLN A 636 18.47 -19.26 -11.66
N TRP A 637 18.31 -18.49 -10.59
CA TRP A 637 19.06 -18.67 -9.36
C TRP A 637 18.42 -19.66 -8.38
N VAL A 638 17.12 -19.96 -8.51
CA VAL A 638 16.42 -20.81 -7.54
C VAL A 638 15.68 -21.95 -8.22
N VAL A 639 14.77 -21.65 -9.15
CA VAL A 639 13.90 -22.69 -9.74
C VAL A 639 14.69 -23.77 -10.44
N ARG A 640 15.57 -23.39 -11.38
CA ARG A 640 16.33 -24.37 -12.19
C ARG A 640 17.26 -25.22 -11.32
N PRO A 641 18.08 -24.65 -10.41
CA PRO A 641 18.88 -25.46 -9.49
C PRO A 641 18.04 -26.39 -8.62
N THR A 642 16.92 -25.92 -8.06
CA THR A 642 16.02 -26.76 -7.25
C THR A 642 15.49 -27.94 -8.04
N LEU A 643 14.91 -27.67 -9.22
CA LEU A 643 14.29 -28.69 -10.06
C LEU A 643 15.30 -29.68 -10.69
N CYS A 644 16.60 -29.35 -10.65
CA CYS A 644 17.65 -30.25 -11.08
C CYS A 644 17.85 -31.41 -10.10
N TYR A 645 17.74 -31.14 -8.80
CA TYR A 645 17.96 -32.13 -7.74
C TYR A 645 16.66 -32.69 -7.13
N TYR A 646 15.54 -31.98 -7.31
CA TYR A 646 14.24 -32.30 -6.75
C TYR A 646 13.15 -32.34 -7.82
N LYS A 647 12.13 -33.18 -7.64
CA LYS A 647 10.96 -33.28 -8.53
C LYS A 647 9.66 -33.02 -7.75
N PRO A 648 8.66 -32.39 -8.37
CA PRO A 648 7.33 -32.30 -7.78
C PRO A 648 6.73 -33.69 -7.62
N ILE A 649 6.28 -34.01 -6.41
CA ILE A 649 5.50 -35.21 -6.12
C ILE A 649 4.01 -34.88 -5.95
N GLU A 650 3.71 -33.67 -5.49
CA GLU A 650 2.34 -33.16 -5.35
C GLU A 650 2.28 -31.70 -5.81
N THR A 651 1.18 -31.31 -6.44
CA THR A 651 0.96 -29.92 -6.87
C THR A 651 -0.52 -29.57 -6.87
N TRP A 652 -0.94 -28.73 -5.92
CA TRP A 652 -2.28 -28.17 -5.84
C TRP A 652 -2.26 -26.74 -6.38
N ARG A 653 -2.43 -26.61 -7.70
CA ARG A 653 -2.39 -25.31 -8.40
C ARG A 653 -3.48 -24.36 -7.92
N GLU A 654 -4.61 -24.89 -7.48
CA GLU A 654 -5.76 -24.15 -6.97
C GLU A 654 -5.49 -23.39 -5.66
N VAL A 655 -4.47 -23.81 -4.89
CA VAL A 655 -4.02 -23.14 -3.66
C VAL A 655 -2.57 -22.66 -3.74
N GLY A 656 -1.94 -22.81 -4.91
CA GLY A 656 -0.55 -22.41 -5.13
C GLY A 656 0.46 -23.18 -4.29
N LEU A 657 0.20 -24.45 -3.94
CA LEU A 657 1.07 -25.29 -3.12
C LEU A 657 1.71 -26.39 -3.97
N GLN A 658 3.00 -26.62 -3.77
CA GLN A 658 3.76 -27.69 -4.39
C GLN A 658 4.69 -28.34 -3.36
N VAL A 659 4.78 -29.67 -3.42
CA VAL A 659 5.71 -30.45 -2.60
C VAL A 659 6.72 -31.13 -3.53
N LEU A 660 7.99 -30.92 -3.24
CA LEU A 660 9.10 -31.54 -3.97
C LEU A 660 9.76 -32.60 -3.10
N ALA A 661 10.22 -33.68 -3.72
CA ALA A 661 11.06 -34.70 -3.10
C ALA A 661 12.36 -34.88 -3.93
N PRO A 662 13.43 -35.45 -3.34
CA PRO A 662 14.65 -35.79 -4.05
C PRO A 662 14.38 -36.57 -5.36
N ARG A 663 15.11 -36.23 -6.42
CA ARG A 663 15.15 -37.05 -7.63
C ARG A 663 16.04 -38.27 -7.41
N GLU A 664 15.58 -39.43 -7.85
CA GLU A 664 16.42 -40.63 -7.91
C GLU A 664 17.37 -40.59 -9.11
N ASP A 665 16.97 -39.88 -10.18
CA ASP A 665 17.59 -39.82 -11.50
C ASP A 665 18.36 -38.52 -11.77
N VAL A 666 19.13 -38.04 -10.78
CA VAL A 666 19.87 -36.77 -10.93
C VAL A 666 21.05 -36.91 -11.90
N ASP A 667 21.00 -36.18 -13.02
CA ASP A 667 22.18 -35.91 -13.85
C ASP A 667 23.09 -34.89 -13.14
N ARG A 668 23.95 -35.40 -12.25
CA ARG A 668 24.82 -34.57 -11.39
C ARG A 668 25.77 -33.69 -12.20
N GLU A 669 26.24 -34.16 -13.35
CA GLU A 669 27.17 -33.41 -14.19
C GLU A 669 26.46 -32.23 -14.86
N ARG A 670 25.27 -32.44 -15.42
CA ARG A 670 24.44 -31.35 -15.95
C ARG A 670 24.05 -30.34 -14.87
N CYS A 671 23.67 -30.81 -13.68
CA CYS A 671 23.34 -29.91 -12.58
C CYS A 671 24.56 -29.10 -12.10
N ALA A 672 25.74 -29.72 -12.02
CA ALA A 672 26.98 -29.02 -11.69
C ALA A 672 27.34 -27.96 -12.74
N ARG A 673 27.24 -28.29 -14.04
CA ARG A 673 27.45 -27.31 -15.13
C ARG A 673 26.47 -26.14 -15.05
N LEU A 674 25.21 -26.39 -14.70
CA LEU A 674 24.21 -25.32 -14.52
C LEU A 674 24.62 -24.37 -13.39
N VAL A 675 25.06 -24.92 -12.27
CA VAL A 675 25.50 -24.13 -11.11
C VAL A 675 26.78 -23.36 -11.42
N GLU A 676 27.74 -23.98 -12.10
CA GLU A 676 28.99 -23.31 -12.51
C GLU A 676 28.72 -22.17 -13.51
N ALA A 677 27.74 -22.31 -14.40
CA ALA A 677 27.35 -21.22 -15.31
C ALA A 677 26.70 -20.01 -14.62
N LEU A 678 26.26 -20.15 -13.36
CA LEU A 678 25.73 -19.04 -12.55
C LEU A 678 26.81 -18.35 -11.71
N ARG A 679 27.93 -19.04 -11.48
CA ARG A 679 29.10 -18.51 -10.78
C ARG A 679 29.84 -17.52 -11.67
#